data_AF-A0A1I3JLL1-F1
#
_entry.id   AF-A0A1I3JLL1-F1
#
_cell.length_a   1.000
_cell.length_b   1.000
_cell.length_c   1.000
_cell.angle_alpha   90.00
_cell.angle_beta   90.00
_cell.angle_gamma   90.00
#
_symmetry.space_group_name_H-M   'P 1'
#
loop_
_entity.id
_entity.type
_entity.pdbx_description
1 polymer ?
#
loop_
_entity_poly.entity_id
_entity_poly.type
_entity_poly.pdbx_seq_one_letter_code
_entity_poly.pdbx_strand_id
1 'polypeptide(L)'
;MRIVKSLFQIFIISLLLFNGFTSCALFENDVAEFMEKYTETAAIEEYNLNVETYNDELSQLCISSYDDAEVTFLMRNPKRYSLIPSVIFNNLNNQYNRSAVQIEQTEIAVVHLLLPQKFLIPVDEGKDITADVDLYEPMSGRNFERYTLKLSCNTKPPTILNPTIINNHNNTFVVAFDMPNEEEVAIRHKDLACIEINGKSYPVSVTVITDPNADPETPDVKIAQYTINDSHFTRTWNNNYRILNSKDFVQNQNSFYYETDDPFFAGDKEYKIILKDKAGLSSEVKASTKISKLEKPVILDQSGNEISEDGLVGIPYDEEAKKGTITIIPPTEDHLGHSVSGTTVYYKVYEATGSGLIYTSGTTTTTKTIELPQNTYRVEAYAVLTNYENSSTRTVKFRFMNNILFVRACTDPEGFQGDGSERAPYSSIQEALDDINNLEERPDKADKFKIYVEGDFTTGTYYIDNSDPDNPTVAYGVCGEINLSGTMNTDQLEIAKNPRASAANGAKLKSITVASDVDLSKVTIGNVTVTNSAGNAVTQNNSNTLLIIDGADISNSSGYAGVYAAADTVSDPAAGPVTVTIKSGTISHNSNGIYADNCILNLEGGSIVSNSSTGLVIDDTVTLNVQGKPIVKDNNTATPDKPKNIVLPEDYLINITSRLETGASIGITTATANEPATFEADPYSFTTDYGTYNTAAPSDFFTSDRGFAIVPTGGEASLKMSGASGNEHIASEYTFEFAETNYSVKLGNAKTLNLTPLVKRSGTQLAYASKIDGNNVTWAAALYSGSTYLCDLTVSNVSGGISLTIPAQDYMGTYKAQLQVTFMGMQHDLELTLTVINPVGEKLAPDAVKDIVFSDGSAIAYTDSLELSNDQKQKAVAFIFSVSDGKVLGVGFKQTQKAWAKSGVPGASARIPDNDGNGFDVEDVKTYAATQGGEYNEENYPAFWWAEHYGVAVRGDSSGWYLPNSSELSASLSWMYAINAVIDEIGESSDFVKFPTGVSASFSSATQHWNWEDYIETKGYNASGSAQTGNNNKTYELYVRAVREF
;
A
#
# COMPACT_ATOMS: atom_id res chain seq x y z
N MET A 1 70.12 4.83 -76.90
CA MET A 1 69.78 4.48 -75.50
C MET A 1 68.46 3.70 -75.42
N ARG A 2 68.33 2.59 -76.17
CA ARG A 2 67.12 1.72 -76.20
C ARG A 2 67.39 0.29 -75.68
N ILE A 3 68.64 -0.02 -75.33
CA ILE A 3 69.08 -1.35 -74.86
C ILE A 3 69.09 -1.44 -73.32
N VAL A 4 69.08 -0.32 -72.60
CA VAL A 4 69.15 -0.29 -71.12
C VAL A 4 67.79 -0.56 -70.44
N LYS A 5 66.65 -0.39 -71.15
CA LYS A 5 65.32 -0.73 -70.60
C LYS A 5 65.00 -2.22 -70.65
N SER A 6 65.56 -2.97 -71.62
CA SER A 6 65.25 -4.41 -71.78
C SER A 6 65.97 -5.31 -70.77
N LEU A 7 67.15 -4.91 -70.27
CA LEU A 7 67.89 -5.66 -69.26
C LEU A 7 67.34 -5.43 -67.83
N PHE A 8 66.76 -4.27 -67.57
CA PHE A 8 66.18 -3.94 -66.26
C PHE A 8 64.85 -4.65 -65.99
N GLN A 9 64.03 -4.89 -67.03
CA GLN A 9 62.80 -5.68 -66.91
C GLN A 9 63.07 -7.19 -66.76
N ILE A 10 64.14 -7.71 -67.37
CA ILE A 10 64.54 -9.12 -67.18
C ILE A 10 65.15 -9.32 -65.78
N PHE A 11 65.86 -8.33 -65.24
CA PHE A 11 66.38 -8.38 -63.87
C PHE A 11 65.26 -8.30 -62.81
N ILE A 12 64.24 -7.45 -63.01
CA ILE A 12 63.09 -7.35 -62.09
C ILE A 12 62.19 -8.59 -62.14
N ILE A 13 61.96 -9.17 -63.33
CA ILE A 13 61.20 -10.43 -63.45
C ILE A 13 61.99 -11.60 -62.88
N SER A 14 63.32 -11.63 -63.04
CA SER A 14 64.16 -12.65 -62.41
C SER A 14 64.27 -12.49 -60.89
N LEU A 15 64.19 -11.27 -60.35
CA LEU A 15 64.20 -10.99 -58.91
C LEU A 15 62.84 -11.30 -58.26
N LEU A 16 61.73 -11.10 -58.98
CA LEU A 16 60.39 -11.53 -58.56
C LEU A 16 60.20 -13.05 -58.63
N LEU A 17 60.82 -13.72 -59.62
CA LEU A 17 60.79 -15.19 -59.71
C LEU A 17 61.75 -15.86 -58.72
N PHE A 18 62.89 -15.25 -58.35
CA PHE A 18 63.79 -15.81 -57.31
C PHE A 18 63.30 -15.58 -55.87
N ASN A 19 62.56 -14.51 -55.59
CA ASN A 19 61.90 -14.32 -54.28
C ASN A 19 60.59 -15.11 -54.15
N GLY A 20 60.08 -15.71 -55.23
CA GLY A 20 58.93 -16.60 -55.22
C GLY A 20 59.22 -18.03 -54.74
N PHE A 21 60.48 -18.40 -54.50
CA PHE A 21 60.88 -19.75 -54.09
C PHE A 21 61.54 -19.83 -52.70
N THR A 22 61.59 -18.74 -51.94
CA THR A 22 62.00 -18.74 -50.52
C THR A 22 60.82 -18.81 -49.55
N SER A 23 59.62 -19.16 -50.02
CA SER A 23 58.46 -19.51 -49.18
C SER A 23 58.28 -21.03 -49.03
N CYS A 24 59.37 -21.81 -49.02
CA CYS A 24 59.31 -23.26 -48.80
C CYS A 24 58.80 -23.67 -47.39
N ALA A 25 58.48 -22.72 -46.50
CA ALA A 25 57.74 -22.99 -45.27
C ALA A 25 56.20 -22.96 -45.47
N LEU A 26 55.69 -22.46 -46.61
CA LEU A 26 54.24 -22.44 -46.90
C LEU A 26 53.73 -23.80 -47.41
N PHE A 27 54.63 -24.65 -47.91
CA PHE A 27 54.31 -26.01 -48.39
C PHE A 27 54.67 -27.12 -47.39
N GLU A 28 55.13 -26.77 -46.19
CA GLU A 28 55.31 -27.74 -45.09
C GLU A 28 54.02 -27.99 -44.30
N ASN A 29 53.01 -27.13 -44.44
CA ASN A 29 51.64 -27.37 -43.97
C ASN A 29 50.77 -27.85 -45.14
N ASP A 30 49.84 -28.78 -44.87
CA ASP A 30 48.88 -29.23 -45.88
C ASP A 30 48.08 -28.02 -46.38
N VAL A 31 48.15 -27.71 -47.68
CA VAL A 31 47.45 -26.56 -48.28
C VAL A 31 45.95 -26.65 -48.03
N ALA A 32 45.41 -27.88 -47.92
CA ALA A 32 44.03 -28.11 -47.54
C ALA A 32 43.74 -27.61 -46.11
N GLU A 33 44.60 -27.94 -45.14
CA GLU A 33 44.46 -27.54 -43.74
C GLU A 33 44.60 -26.02 -43.57
N PHE A 34 45.51 -25.38 -44.30
CA PHE A 34 45.61 -23.92 -44.33
C PHE A 34 44.32 -23.27 -44.89
N MET A 35 43.80 -23.76 -46.02
CA MET A 35 42.57 -23.23 -46.61
C MET A 35 41.34 -23.48 -45.72
N GLU A 36 41.26 -24.64 -45.08
CA GLU A 36 40.20 -24.99 -44.13
C GLU A 36 40.25 -24.10 -42.88
N LYS A 37 41.45 -23.86 -42.32
CA LYS A 37 41.65 -22.90 -41.23
C LYS A 37 41.16 -21.50 -41.62
N TYR A 38 41.40 -21.04 -42.85
CA TYR A 38 40.98 -19.69 -43.28
C TYR A 38 39.56 -19.56 -43.82
N THR A 39 38.88 -20.66 -44.13
CA THR A 39 37.53 -20.63 -44.70
C THR A 39 36.45 -21.23 -43.80
N GLU A 40 36.81 -22.03 -42.80
CA GLU A 40 35.85 -22.77 -41.95
C GLU A 40 35.94 -22.49 -40.45
N THR A 41 36.95 -21.73 -39.98
CA THR A 41 37.11 -21.40 -38.55
C THR A 41 36.83 -19.94 -38.27
N ALA A 42 36.27 -19.65 -37.09
CA ALA A 42 36.23 -18.31 -36.53
C ALA A 42 37.46 -18.07 -35.64
N ALA A 43 38.06 -16.88 -35.69
CA ALA A 43 39.16 -16.50 -34.81
C ALA A 43 39.19 -14.98 -34.60
N ILE A 44 39.63 -14.54 -33.43
CA ILE A 44 39.93 -13.12 -33.16
C ILE A 44 41.26 -12.77 -33.84
N GLU A 45 41.28 -11.70 -34.62
CA GLU A 45 42.48 -11.24 -35.34
C GLU A 45 43.11 -10.00 -34.69
N GLU A 46 42.27 -9.10 -34.18
CA GLU A 46 42.70 -7.86 -33.55
C GLU A 46 41.70 -7.41 -32.47
N TYR A 47 42.11 -6.46 -31.64
CA TYR A 47 41.25 -5.86 -30.63
C TYR A 47 41.52 -4.36 -30.50
N ASN A 48 40.49 -3.62 -30.10
CA ASN A 48 40.56 -2.19 -29.79
C ASN A 48 40.08 -1.94 -28.36
N LEU A 49 40.66 -0.93 -27.71
CA LEU A 49 40.28 -0.46 -26.38
C LEU A 49 39.74 0.97 -26.48
N ASN A 50 38.69 1.26 -25.73
CA ASN A 50 38.08 2.60 -25.65
C ASN A 50 38.74 3.53 -24.61
N VAL A 51 39.57 2.97 -23.73
CA VAL A 51 40.25 3.68 -22.64
C VAL A 51 41.71 3.97 -22.97
N GLU A 52 42.30 4.94 -22.27
CA GLU A 52 43.74 5.22 -22.36
C GLU A 52 44.55 4.00 -21.91
N THR A 53 45.60 3.69 -22.67
CA THR A 53 46.49 2.57 -22.40
C THR A 53 47.93 3.04 -22.29
N TYR A 54 48.69 2.45 -21.39
CA TYR A 54 50.12 2.70 -21.23
C TYR A 54 50.84 1.40 -20.89
N ASN A 55 52.16 1.42 -21.00
CA ASN A 55 53.00 0.29 -20.63
C ASN A 55 53.64 0.55 -19.26
N ASP A 56 53.65 -0.46 -18.40
CA ASP A 56 54.40 -0.43 -17.14
C ASP A 56 55.91 -0.62 -17.36
N GLU A 57 56.71 -0.62 -16.29
CA GLU A 57 58.17 -0.87 -16.36
C GLU A 57 58.52 -2.24 -16.97
N LEU A 58 57.61 -3.21 -16.95
CA LEU A 58 57.77 -4.55 -17.53
C LEU A 58 57.30 -4.61 -18.99
N SER A 59 56.90 -3.49 -19.59
CA SER A 59 56.33 -3.42 -20.95
C SER A 59 55.02 -4.19 -21.14
N GLN A 60 54.26 -4.41 -20.06
CA GLN A 60 52.93 -4.98 -20.09
C GLN A 60 51.90 -3.87 -20.31
N LEU A 61 50.88 -4.16 -21.15
CA LEU A 61 49.81 -3.22 -21.45
C LEU A 61 48.88 -3.07 -20.23
N CYS A 62 48.73 -1.83 -19.76
CA CYS A 62 47.88 -1.47 -18.63
C CYS A 62 46.71 -0.60 -19.09
N ILE A 63 45.54 -0.84 -18.47
CA ILE A 63 44.37 0.02 -18.54
C ILE A 63 44.12 0.71 -17.20
N SER A 64 43.44 1.85 -17.26
CA SER A 64 42.98 2.62 -16.09
C SER A 64 41.68 2.05 -15.52
N SER A 65 41.47 2.23 -14.21
CA SER A 65 40.22 1.95 -13.50
C SER A 65 39.29 3.17 -13.39
N TYR A 66 39.59 4.28 -14.09
CA TYR A 66 38.77 5.50 -14.03
C TYR A 66 37.37 5.33 -14.59
N ASP A 67 37.22 4.63 -15.71
CA ASP A 67 35.95 4.43 -16.39
C ASP A 67 35.75 2.95 -16.72
N ASP A 68 34.56 2.58 -17.19
CA ASP A 68 34.30 1.26 -17.75
C ASP A 68 35.17 1.04 -19.01
N ALA A 69 35.94 -0.05 -19.02
CA ALA A 69 36.80 -0.39 -20.14
C ALA A 69 36.10 -1.40 -21.05
N GLU A 70 36.02 -1.09 -22.33
CA GLU A 70 35.43 -1.94 -23.36
C GLU A 70 36.52 -2.43 -24.32
N VAL A 71 36.59 -3.75 -24.47
CA VAL A 71 37.46 -4.40 -25.46
C VAL A 71 36.59 -4.86 -26.63
N THR A 72 36.82 -4.27 -27.80
CA THR A 72 36.17 -4.69 -29.05
C THR A 72 37.09 -5.63 -29.80
N PHE A 73 36.76 -6.92 -29.85
CA PHE A 73 37.48 -7.92 -30.64
C PHE A 73 36.92 -7.99 -32.05
N LEU A 74 37.80 -7.85 -33.05
CA LEU A 74 37.46 -8.01 -34.46
C LEU A 74 37.87 -9.41 -34.92
N MET A 75 36.91 -10.11 -35.52
CA MET A 75 36.99 -11.54 -35.80
C MET A 75 36.90 -11.85 -37.28
N ARG A 76 37.72 -12.80 -37.72
CA ARG A 76 37.53 -13.48 -38.99
C ARG A 76 36.50 -14.58 -38.82
N ASN A 77 35.31 -14.39 -39.38
CA ASN A 77 34.19 -15.35 -39.33
C ASN A 77 33.53 -15.56 -40.71
N PRO A 78 34.21 -16.26 -41.65
CA PRO A 78 33.79 -16.36 -43.06
C PRO A 78 32.49 -17.15 -43.26
N LYS A 79 32.17 -18.07 -42.35
CA LYS A 79 30.93 -18.87 -42.38
C LYS A 79 29.77 -18.23 -41.63
N ARG A 80 29.98 -17.03 -41.06
CA ARG A 80 28.96 -16.25 -40.34
C ARG A 80 28.35 -17.01 -39.17
N TYR A 81 29.17 -17.76 -38.43
CA TYR A 81 28.73 -18.48 -37.23
C TYR A 81 28.16 -17.52 -36.18
N SER A 82 27.09 -17.93 -35.50
CA SER A 82 26.65 -17.29 -34.26
C SER A 82 27.40 -17.94 -33.10
N LEU A 83 28.20 -17.15 -32.39
CA LEU A 83 29.13 -17.62 -31.39
C LEU A 83 28.63 -17.19 -30.01
N ILE A 84 28.83 -18.07 -29.03
CA ILE A 84 28.68 -17.77 -27.61
C ILE A 84 30.11 -17.55 -27.09
N PRO A 85 30.56 -16.29 -26.98
CA PRO A 85 31.86 -16.00 -26.40
C PRO A 85 31.83 -16.21 -24.88
N SER A 86 32.98 -16.55 -24.30
CA SER A 86 33.15 -16.61 -22.85
C SER A 86 34.56 -16.15 -22.48
N VAL A 87 34.72 -15.63 -21.26
CA VAL A 87 35.97 -15.04 -20.78
C VAL A 87 36.42 -15.66 -19.47
N ILE A 88 37.71 -15.96 -19.35
CA ILE A 88 38.32 -16.58 -18.18
C ILE A 88 39.58 -15.81 -17.78
N PHE A 89 39.63 -15.36 -16.53
CA PHE A 89 40.81 -14.72 -15.94
C PHE A 89 41.60 -15.74 -15.10
N ASN A 90 42.66 -16.32 -15.67
CA ASN A 90 43.44 -17.37 -15.01
C ASN A 90 44.37 -16.84 -13.92
N ASN A 91 44.82 -15.59 -14.06
CA ASN A 91 45.83 -14.99 -13.19
C ASN A 91 45.23 -14.24 -12.00
N LEU A 92 43.90 -14.13 -11.95
CA LEU A 92 43.15 -13.59 -10.83
C LEU A 92 42.72 -14.72 -9.87
N ASN A 93 42.83 -14.47 -8.57
CA ASN A 93 42.32 -15.37 -7.54
C ASN A 93 40.78 -15.26 -7.39
N ASN A 94 40.16 -16.18 -6.65
CA ASN A 94 38.70 -16.27 -6.48
C ASN A 94 38.10 -15.15 -5.60
N GLN A 95 38.93 -14.23 -5.09
CA GLN A 95 38.50 -13.14 -4.20
C GLN A 95 37.83 -12.00 -4.98
N TYR A 96 38.11 -11.86 -6.28
CA TYR A 96 37.57 -10.78 -7.12
C TYR A 96 36.26 -11.19 -7.77
N ASN A 97 35.22 -10.35 -7.61
CA ASN A 97 33.91 -10.60 -8.21
C ASN A 97 33.94 -10.32 -9.72
N ARG A 98 33.73 -11.37 -10.52
CA ARG A 98 33.75 -11.32 -11.99
C ARG A 98 32.35 -11.29 -12.60
N SER A 99 31.30 -11.39 -11.78
CA SER A 99 29.90 -11.54 -12.24
C SER A 99 29.40 -10.34 -13.04
N ALA A 100 30.09 -9.21 -12.91
CA ALA A 100 29.78 -7.98 -13.62
C ALA A 100 30.43 -7.87 -15.00
N VAL A 101 31.45 -8.68 -15.29
CA VAL A 101 32.11 -8.69 -16.59
C VAL A 101 31.14 -9.32 -17.60
N GLN A 102 30.94 -8.64 -18.71
CA GLN A 102 30.04 -9.08 -19.77
C GLN A 102 30.82 -9.30 -21.05
N ILE A 103 30.52 -10.39 -21.75
CA ILE A 103 31.07 -10.66 -23.07
C ILE A 103 29.96 -11.14 -24.00
N GLU A 104 29.83 -10.50 -25.16
CA GLU A 104 28.79 -10.86 -26.13
C GLU A 104 29.22 -10.61 -27.57
N GLN A 105 28.64 -11.36 -28.49
CA GLN A 105 28.78 -11.12 -29.92
C GLN A 105 27.68 -10.14 -30.37
N THR A 106 28.04 -8.90 -30.66
CA THR A 106 27.09 -7.87 -31.14
C THR A 106 26.85 -7.99 -32.64
N GLU A 107 27.91 -8.30 -33.39
CA GLU A 107 27.88 -8.52 -34.83
C GLU A 107 28.59 -9.82 -35.21
N ILE A 108 28.33 -10.32 -36.42
CA ILE A 108 28.92 -11.59 -36.89
C ILE A 108 30.45 -11.61 -36.79
N ALA A 109 31.10 -10.46 -36.95
CA ALA A 109 32.55 -10.31 -36.90
C ALA A 109 33.05 -9.54 -35.66
N VAL A 110 32.19 -9.24 -34.68
CA VAL A 110 32.55 -8.39 -33.53
C VAL A 110 32.08 -8.98 -32.21
N VAL A 111 32.99 -9.05 -31.23
CA VAL A 111 32.70 -9.42 -29.83
C VAL A 111 33.11 -8.27 -28.92
N HIS A 112 32.23 -7.88 -28.00
CA HIS A 112 32.51 -6.87 -26.99
C HIS A 112 32.70 -7.52 -25.65
N LEU A 113 33.78 -7.14 -24.95
CA LEU A 113 34.04 -7.48 -23.56
C LEU A 113 34.01 -6.19 -22.74
N LEU A 114 33.01 -6.06 -21.86
CA LEU A 114 32.87 -4.95 -20.94
C LEU A 114 33.51 -5.33 -19.59
N LEU A 115 34.47 -4.50 -19.16
CA LEU A 115 35.15 -4.55 -17.87
C LEU A 115 34.71 -3.34 -17.03
N PRO A 116 33.71 -3.48 -16.14
CA PRO A 116 33.17 -2.34 -15.41
C PRO A 116 34.15 -1.79 -14.36
N GLN A 117 34.01 -0.51 -14.01
CA GLN A 117 34.81 0.19 -12.99
C GLN A 117 34.81 -0.57 -11.64
N LYS A 118 33.65 -1.10 -11.24
CA LYS A 118 33.50 -1.92 -10.02
C LYS A 118 34.29 -3.25 -10.03
N PHE A 119 34.64 -3.77 -11.22
CA PHE A 119 35.56 -4.90 -11.37
C PHE A 119 37.01 -4.41 -11.41
N LEU A 120 37.28 -3.29 -12.08
CA LEU A 120 38.63 -2.73 -12.26
C LEU A 120 39.23 -2.15 -10.97
N ILE A 121 38.48 -1.43 -10.14
CA ILE A 121 39.00 -0.82 -8.89
C ILE A 121 39.63 -1.87 -7.95
N PRO A 122 38.98 -3.02 -7.63
CA PRO A 122 39.60 -4.02 -6.75
C PRO A 122 40.85 -4.70 -7.32
N VAL A 123 40.98 -4.75 -8.65
CA VAL A 123 42.12 -5.36 -9.36
C VAL A 123 43.10 -4.31 -9.87
N ASP A 124 42.95 -3.05 -9.46
CA ASP A 124 43.94 -2.01 -9.70
C ASP A 124 45.23 -2.30 -8.89
N GLU A 125 46.24 -1.43 -8.99
CA GLU A 125 47.57 -1.61 -8.38
C GLU A 125 48.44 -2.68 -9.09
N GLY A 126 48.36 -2.74 -10.42
CA GLY A 126 49.21 -3.59 -11.24
C GLY A 126 48.83 -5.07 -11.24
N LYS A 127 47.57 -5.44 -10.97
CA LYS A 127 47.17 -6.85 -11.08
C LYS A 127 47.07 -7.27 -12.53
N ASP A 128 47.45 -8.53 -12.76
CA ASP A 128 47.34 -9.19 -14.05
C ASP A 128 45.90 -9.65 -14.29
N ILE A 129 45.23 -8.98 -15.21
CA ILE A 129 43.86 -9.26 -15.66
C ILE A 129 43.86 -9.93 -17.04
N THR A 130 44.92 -10.66 -17.38
CA THR A 130 45.01 -11.41 -18.63
C THR A 130 43.80 -12.33 -18.79
N ALA A 131 43.12 -12.19 -19.92
CA ALA A 131 41.83 -12.79 -20.19
C ALA A 131 41.95 -13.79 -21.35
N ASP A 132 41.55 -15.03 -21.10
CA ASP A 132 41.35 -16.05 -22.13
C ASP A 132 39.92 -15.96 -22.66
N VAL A 133 39.78 -15.71 -23.96
CA VAL A 133 38.49 -15.61 -24.65
C VAL A 133 38.27 -16.87 -25.48
N ASP A 134 37.20 -17.59 -25.15
CA ASP A 134 36.75 -18.80 -25.85
C ASP A 134 35.54 -18.49 -26.72
N LEU A 135 35.50 -19.08 -27.92
CA LEU A 135 34.39 -18.93 -28.87
C LEU A 135 33.75 -20.29 -29.13
N TYR A 136 32.51 -20.46 -28.69
CA TYR A 136 31.72 -21.68 -28.87
C TYR A 136 30.62 -21.48 -29.91
N GLU A 137 30.45 -22.41 -30.85
CA GLU A 137 29.36 -22.40 -31.82
C GLU A 137 28.33 -23.49 -31.47
N PRO A 138 27.08 -23.12 -31.13
CA PRO A 138 26.14 -24.05 -30.53
C PRO A 138 25.51 -25.05 -31.51
N MET A 139 25.43 -24.76 -32.81
CA MET A 139 24.76 -25.67 -33.76
C MET A 139 25.63 -26.86 -34.17
N SER A 140 26.92 -26.65 -34.34
CA SER A 140 27.93 -27.66 -34.68
C SER A 140 28.66 -28.19 -33.45
N GLY A 141 28.55 -27.52 -32.30
CA GLY A 141 29.24 -27.88 -31.06
C GLY A 141 30.76 -27.64 -31.10
N ARG A 142 31.23 -26.84 -32.07
CA ARG A 142 32.66 -26.55 -32.26
C ARG A 142 33.14 -25.49 -31.28
N ASN A 143 34.32 -25.72 -30.69
CA ASN A 143 35.11 -24.68 -30.03
C ASN A 143 36.20 -24.21 -31.00
N PHE A 144 36.38 -22.90 -31.10
CA PHE A 144 37.47 -22.33 -31.90
C PHE A 144 38.72 -22.05 -31.07
N GLU A 145 39.79 -21.65 -31.74
CA GLU A 145 41.08 -21.34 -31.12
C GLU A 145 40.91 -20.20 -30.09
N ARG A 146 41.36 -20.45 -28.86
CA ARG A 146 41.31 -19.49 -27.76
C ARG A 146 42.22 -18.31 -28.03
N TYR A 147 41.73 -17.11 -27.74
CA TYR A 147 42.52 -15.88 -27.79
C TYR A 147 42.90 -15.42 -26.39
N THR A 148 44.17 -15.10 -26.16
CA THR A 148 44.64 -14.58 -24.86
C THR A 148 44.94 -13.08 -24.97
N LEU A 149 44.10 -12.26 -24.33
CA LEU A 149 44.32 -10.83 -24.16
C LEU A 149 45.22 -10.59 -22.96
N LYS A 150 46.48 -10.22 -23.21
CA LYS A 150 47.44 -9.84 -22.16
C LYS A 150 47.16 -8.42 -21.69
N LEU A 151 46.71 -8.27 -20.45
CA LEU A 151 46.31 -6.98 -19.91
C LEU A 151 46.51 -6.93 -18.39
N SER A 152 46.97 -5.79 -17.89
CA SER A 152 47.02 -5.47 -16.46
C SER A 152 46.11 -4.28 -16.16
N CYS A 153 45.63 -4.17 -14.93
CA CYS A 153 44.94 -2.99 -14.44
C CYS A 153 45.89 -2.23 -13.52
N ASN A 154 46.31 -1.03 -13.92
CA ASN A 154 47.12 -0.17 -13.08
C ASN A 154 46.87 1.29 -13.42
N THR A 155 46.17 2.05 -12.60
CA THR A 155 45.88 3.46 -12.90
C THR A 155 47.09 4.35 -12.63
N LYS A 156 47.47 5.17 -13.62
CA LYS A 156 48.56 6.15 -13.45
C LYS A 156 48.34 7.00 -12.19
N PRO A 157 49.37 7.22 -11.34
CA PRO A 157 49.24 8.07 -10.16
C PRO A 157 48.62 9.44 -10.47
N PRO A 158 47.74 9.97 -9.61
CA PRO A 158 47.21 11.31 -9.79
C PRO A 158 48.34 12.35 -9.68
N THR A 159 48.15 13.51 -10.28
CA THR A 159 49.15 14.59 -10.22
C THR A 159 49.15 15.26 -8.84
N ILE A 160 50.32 15.66 -8.37
CA ILE A 160 50.47 16.53 -7.19
C ILE A 160 49.75 17.87 -7.44
N LEU A 161 49.05 18.36 -6.43
CA LEU A 161 48.20 19.54 -6.51
C LEU A 161 48.86 20.77 -5.86
N ASN A 162 48.43 21.96 -6.28
CA ASN A 162 48.81 23.25 -5.68
C ASN A 162 50.33 23.48 -5.40
N PRO A 163 51.25 23.14 -6.32
CA PRO A 163 52.67 23.26 -6.06
C PRO A 163 53.11 24.74 -6.05
N THR A 164 53.67 25.20 -4.94
CA THR A 164 54.09 26.59 -4.72
C THR A 164 55.45 26.64 -4.01
N ILE A 165 56.36 27.51 -4.45
CA ILE A 165 57.63 27.75 -3.74
C ILE A 165 57.43 28.89 -2.73
N ILE A 166 57.78 28.62 -1.47
CA ILE A 166 57.73 29.59 -0.36
C ILE A 166 59.13 29.81 0.24
N ASN A 167 59.23 30.85 1.05
CA ASN A 167 60.49 31.28 1.67
C ASN A 167 60.54 30.92 3.16
N ASN A 168 61.64 30.29 3.61
CA ASN A 168 61.91 30.03 5.02
C ASN A 168 62.83 31.13 5.60
N HIS A 169 62.25 32.27 5.98
CA HIS A 169 62.94 33.40 6.61
C HIS A 169 64.27 33.81 5.93
N ASN A 170 64.31 33.82 4.60
CA ASN A 170 65.48 34.12 3.77
C ASN A 170 66.68 33.17 3.93
N ASN A 171 66.48 32.00 4.54
CA ASN A 171 67.53 30.99 4.68
C ASN A 171 67.51 30.04 3.48
N THR A 172 66.40 29.33 3.28
CA THR A 172 66.22 28.33 2.22
C THR A 172 64.87 28.47 1.52
N PHE A 173 64.74 27.83 0.36
CA PHE A 173 63.45 27.63 -0.28
C PHE A 173 62.71 26.44 0.34
N VAL A 174 61.39 26.47 0.24
CA VAL A 174 60.52 25.35 0.63
C VAL A 174 59.52 25.11 -0.50
N VAL A 175 59.37 23.86 -0.92
CA VAL A 175 58.36 23.48 -1.91
C VAL A 175 57.12 22.99 -1.17
N ALA A 176 56.06 23.79 -1.22
CA ALA A 176 54.76 23.45 -0.66
C ALA A 176 53.88 22.85 -1.75
N PHE A 177 53.18 21.75 -1.45
CA PHE A 177 52.27 21.11 -2.38
C PHE A 177 51.26 20.26 -1.63
N ASP A 178 50.15 19.94 -2.29
CA ASP A 178 49.13 19.06 -1.76
C ASP A 178 49.26 17.67 -2.42
N MET A 179 49.27 16.61 -1.60
CA MET A 179 49.15 15.25 -2.11
C MET A 179 47.79 15.08 -2.80
N PRO A 180 47.61 14.07 -3.68
CA PRO A 180 46.34 13.84 -4.36
C PRO A 180 45.14 13.67 -3.41
N ASN A 181 43.93 13.70 -3.98
CA ASN A 181 42.70 13.47 -3.24
C ASN A 181 42.76 12.17 -2.42
N GLU A 182 42.52 12.27 -1.11
CA GLU A 182 42.70 11.15 -0.19
C GLU A 182 41.66 10.04 -0.38
N GLU A 183 40.43 10.36 -0.77
CA GLU A 183 39.38 9.36 -1.07
C GLU A 183 39.71 8.57 -2.34
N GLU A 184 40.15 9.24 -3.41
CA GLU A 184 40.57 8.59 -4.65
C GLU A 184 41.75 7.64 -4.38
N VAL A 185 42.75 8.08 -3.64
CA VAL A 185 43.92 7.25 -3.33
C VAL A 185 43.55 6.06 -2.46
N ALA A 186 42.61 6.21 -1.52
CA ALA A 186 42.15 5.12 -0.65
C ALA A 186 41.57 3.94 -1.44
N ILE A 187 40.91 4.22 -2.57
CA ILE A 187 40.24 3.18 -3.36
C ILE A 187 41.14 2.54 -4.41
N ARG A 188 42.03 3.30 -5.08
CA ARG A 188 42.71 2.83 -6.30
C ARG A 188 44.23 3.07 -6.41
N HIS A 189 44.83 3.90 -5.55
CA HIS A 189 46.27 4.22 -5.60
C HIS A 189 47.01 3.87 -4.28
N LYS A 190 46.67 2.74 -3.67
CA LYS A 190 47.32 2.27 -2.42
C LYS A 190 48.77 1.84 -2.63
N ASP A 191 49.21 1.72 -3.87
CA ASP A 191 50.52 1.25 -4.29
C ASP A 191 51.51 2.38 -4.63
N LEU A 192 51.19 3.64 -4.31
CA LEU A 192 52.16 4.74 -4.34
C LEU A 192 53.46 4.34 -3.63
N ALA A 193 54.59 4.53 -4.32
CA ALA A 193 55.89 4.03 -3.90
C ALA A 193 56.84 5.13 -3.44
N CYS A 194 56.94 6.22 -4.21
CA CYS A 194 57.85 7.31 -3.90
C CYS A 194 57.46 8.63 -4.53
N ILE A 195 57.94 9.71 -3.91
CA ILE A 195 57.97 11.05 -4.47
C ILE A 195 59.43 11.39 -4.84
N GLU A 196 59.65 11.91 -6.03
CA GLU A 196 60.96 12.35 -6.51
C GLU A 196 60.96 13.87 -6.68
N ILE A 197 61.87 14.55 -5.99
CA ILE A 197 62.05 16.00 -6.09
C ILE A 197 63.46 16.27 -6.61
N ASN A 198 63.56 16.90 -7.79
CA ASN A 198 64.83 17.19 -8.48
C ASN A 198 65.79 15.99 -8.57
N GLY A 199 65.25 14.80 -8.86
CA GLY A 199 66.04 13.58 -9.06
C GLY A 199 66.35 12.80 -7.77
N LYS A 200 65.97 13.30 -6.60
CA LYS A 200 66.11 12.58 -5.31
C LYS A 200 64.78 11.94 -4.95
N SER A 201 64.78 10.62 -4.75
CA SER A 201 63.59 9.82 -4.47
C SER A 201 63.41 9.56 -2.97
N TYR A 202 62.18 9.73 -2.49
CA TYR A 202 61.77 9.58 -1.11
C TYR A 202 60.60 8.59 -1.00
N PRO A 203 60.69 7.55 -0.15
CA PRO A 203 59.60 6.58 0.00
C PRO A 203 58.32 7.22 0.50
N VAL A 204 57.20 6.87 -0.14
CA VAL A 204 55.84 7.22 0.29
C VAL A 204 55.15 5.93 0.72
N SER A 205 54.38 6.01 1.81
CA SER A 205 53.49 4.93 2.22
C SER A 205 52.07 5.46 2.40
N VAL A 206 51.09 4.66 1.97
CA VAL A 206 49.66 4.97 2.06
C VAL A 206 49.02 3.99 3.02
N THR A 207 48.33 4.51 4.03
CA THR A 207 47.46 3.73 4.92
C THR A 207 46.04 4.21 4.79
N VAL A 208 45.09 3.29 4.63
CA VAL A 208 43.67 3.64 4.58
C VAL A 208 43.13 3.72 6.01
N ILE A 209 42.60 4.88 6.38
CA ILE A 209 41.96 5.12 7.66
C ILE A 209 40.51 5.52 7.44
N THR A 210 39.68 5.38 8.48
CA THR A 210 38.41 6.11 8.51
C THR A 210 38.73 7.59 8.67
N ASP A 211 38.09 8.46 7.88
CA ASP A 211 38.28 9.90 7.96
C ASP A 211 37.91 10.38 9.38
N PRO A 212 38.87 10.94 10.15
CA PRO A 212 38.60 11.42 11.50
C PRO A 212 37.71 12.66 11.52
N ASN A 213 37.58 13.33 10.38
CA ASN A 213 36.70 14.47 10.15
C ASN A 213 35.54 14.08 9.22
N ALA A 214 35.30 12.77 9.03
CA ALA A 214 34.12 12.30 8.33
C ALA A 214 32.90 12.94 8.96
N ASP A 215 31.96 13.33 8.13
CA ASP A 215 30.63 13.71 8.58
C ASP A 215 30.09 12.58 9.49
N PRO A 216 29.53 12.89 10.67
CA PRO A 216 28.85 11.91 11.52
C PRO A 216 27.83 11.03 10.76
N GLU A 217 27.26 11.55 9.66
CA GLU A 217 26.34 10.85 8.76
C GLU A 217 27.01 9.84 7.82
N THR A 218 28.30 9.99 7.57
CA THR A 218 29.11 9.08 6.74
C THR A 218 30.32 8.57 7.53
N PRO A 219 30.13 7.95 8.71
CA PRO A 219 31.21 7.67 9.65
C PRO A 219 32.22 6.62 9.14
N ASP A 220 31.95 6.02 7.98
CA ASP A 220 32.77 5.00 7.35
C ASP A 220 33.54 5.49 6.12
N VAL A 221 33.55 6.80 5.83
CA VAL A 221 34.39 7.35 4.74
C VAL A 221 35.83 6.93 4.94
N LYS A 222 36.41 6.32 3.91
CA LYS A 222 37.80 5.85 3.91
C LYS A 222 38.67 6.84 3.13
N ILE A 223 39.70 7.33 3.79
CA ILE A 223 40.68 8.26 3.21
C ILE A 223 42.09 7.66 3.30
N ALA A 224 42.94 8.07 2.37
CA ALA A 224 44.35 7.75 2.35
C ALA A 224 45.12 8.70 3.28
N GLN A 225 45.83 8.13 4.24
CA GLN A 225 46.82 8.85 5.03
C GLN A 225 48.21 8.62 4.41
N TYR A 226 48.85 9.70 3.98
CA TYR A 226 50.20 9.70 3.43
C TYR A 226 51.27 9.80 4.52
N THR A 227 52.31 8.97 4.41
CA THR A 227 53.49 9.04 5.29
C THR A 227 54.78 9.07 4.47
N ILE A 228 55.60 10.10 4.71
CA ILE A 228 56.96 10.26 4.17
C ILE A 228 57.90 10.38 5.37
N ASN A 229 58.73 9.36 5.60
CA ASN A 229 59.64 9.31 6.74
C ASN A 229 61.02 9.84 6.36
N ASP A 230 61.12 11.15 6.13
CA ASP A 230 62.38 11.85 5.84
C ASP A 230 62.39 13.23 6.51
N SER A 231 63.56 13.66 7.00
CA SER A 231 63.72 14.91 7.75
C SER A 231 63.46 16.18 6.92
N HIS A 232 63.50 16.10 5.60
CA HIS A 232 63.19 17.23 4.72
C HIS A 232 61.70 17.52 4.61
N PHE A 233 60.81 16.62 5.06
CA PHE A 233 59.37 16.79 4.93
C PHE A 233 58.71 17.12 6.27
N THR A 234 57.79 18.08 6.25
CA THR A 234 56.85 18.35 7.35
C THR A 234 55.43 18.52 6.81
N ARG A 235 54.44 18.23 7.66
CA ARG A 235 53.01 18.49 7.39
C ARG A 235 52.50 19.76 8.10
N THR A 236 53.31 20.33 9.00
CA THR A 236 52.93 21.49 9.80
C THR A 236 53.56 22.75 9.24
N TRP A 237 52.73 23.78 9.08
CA TRP A 237 53.21 25.11 8.71
C TRP A 237 54.18 25.65 9.77
N ASN A 238 55.37 26.09 9.33
CA ASN A 238 56.32 26.74 10.21
C ASN A 238 56.10 28.26 10.18
N ASN A 239 56.10 28.92 11.35
CA ASN A 239 55.95 30.38 11.45
C ASN A 239 57.03 31.18 10.69
N ASN A 240 58.14 30.54 10.32
CA ASN A 240 59.19 31.13 9.48
C ASN A 240 58.84 31.17 7.99
N TYR A 241 57.84 30.40 7.55
CA TYR A 241 57.44 30.33 6.15
C TYR A 241 56.69 31.61 5.73
N ARG A 242 57.02 32.11 4.52
CA ARG A 242 56.45 33.32 3.92
C ARG A 242 56.12 33.04 2.45
N ILE A 243 54.93 33.46 2.03
CA ILE A 243 54.50 33.41 0.63
C ILE A 243 55.38 34.35 -0.21
N LEU A 244 55.76 33.89 -1.41
CA LEU A 244 56.55 34.64 -2.37
C LEU A 244 55.67 35.17 -3.51
N ASN A 245 55.98 36.37 -3.99
CA ASN A 245 55.36 36.97 -5.19
C ASN A 245 53.82 36.95 -5.21
N SER A 246 53.18 37.04 -4.03
CA SER A 246 51.72 36.96 -3.88
C SER A 246 51.09 35.66 -4.44
N LYS A 247 51.87 34.58 -4.55
CA LYS A 247 51.38 33.27 -4.99
C LYS A 247 50.60 32.61 -3.87
N ASP A 248 49.27 32.58 -3.98
CA ASP A 248 48.44 31.99 -2.94
C ASP A 248 48.73 30.51 -2.71
N PHE A 249 48.86 30.13 -1.45
CA PHE A 249 48.88 28.75 -0.99
C PHE A 249 48.06 28.66 0.29
N VAL A 250 46.99 27.88 0.25
CA VAL A 250 46.14 27.59 1.42
C VAL A 250 46.54 26.22 1.95
N GLN A 251 46.80 26.14 3.25
CA GLN A 251 47.13 24.87 3.89
C GLN A 251 45.89 23.98 3.97
N ASN A 252 46.03 22.76 3.49
CA ASN A 252 45.03 21.69 3.54
C ASN A 252 45.53 20.53 4.40
N GLN A 253 44.65 19.56 4.70
CA GLN A 253 45.00 18.37 5.50
C GLN A 253 46.09 17.51 4.84
N ASN A 254 46.11 17.49 3.51
CA ASN A 254 47.05 16.74 2.66
C ASN A 254 48.27 17.56 2.21
N SER A 255 48.51 18.76 2.77
CA SER A 255 49.67 19.58 2.44
C SER A 255 50.98 19.02 3.01
N PHE A 256 52.04 19.05 2.19
CA PHE A 256 53.42 18.75 2.58
C PHE A 256 54.33 19.93 2.23
N TYR A 257 55.34 20.12 3.07
CA TYR A 257 56.39 21.12 2.89
C TYR A 257 57.74 20.41 2.82
N TYR A 258 58.40 20.54 1.67
CA TYR A 258 59.74 20.02 1.45
C TYR A 258 60.79 21.13 1.65
N GLU A 259 61.54 21.05 2.74
CA GLU A 259 62.64 21.98 3.04
C GLU A 259 63.85 21.66 2.18
N THR A 260 64.23 22.61 1.33
CA THR A 260 65.33 22.42 0.39
C THR A 260 66.66 22.84 1.01
N ASP A 261 67.75 22.26 0.52
CA ASP A 261 69.11 22.68 0.87
C ASP A 261 69.58 23.91 0.07
N ASP A 262 68.71 24.45 -0.80
CA ASP A 262 69.04 25.58 -1.67
C ASP A 262 68.89 26.90 -0.89
N PRO A 263 69.95 27.73 -0.82
CA PRO A 263 69.87 29.00 -0.12
C PRO A 263 68.94 29.96 -0.86
N PHE A 264 68.18 30.78 -0.11
CA PHE A 264 67.19 31.70 -0.66
C PHE A 264 67.77 32.72 -1.68
N PHE A 265 69.06 33.06 -1.56
CA PHE A 265 69.77 33.97 -2.46
C PHE A 265 70.28 33.32 -3.75
N ALA A 266 69.94 32.05 -4.03
CA ALA A 266 70.42 31.31 -5.21
C ALA A 266 69.75 31.71 -6.55
N GLY A 267 69.01 32.83 -6.61
CA GLY A 267 68.30 33.29 -7.81
C GLY A 267 67.02 32.50 -8.09
N ASP A 268 66.57 32.52 -9.34
CA ASP A 268 65.37 31.79 -9.77
C ASP A 268 65.56 30.28 -9.64
N LYS A 269 64.57 29.60 -9.04
CA LYS A 269 64.58 28.15 -8.84
C LYS A 269 63.35 27.50 -9.45
N GLU A 270 63.55 26.33 -10.06
CA GLU A 270 62.50 25.44 -10.53
C GLU A 270 62.69 24.07 -9.87
N TYR A 271 61.60 23.50 -9.36
CA TYR A 271 61.57 22.16 -8.78
C TYR A 271 60.62 21.28 -9.58
N LYS A 272 61.15 20.12 -9.98
CA LYS A 272 60.40 19.05 -10.62
C LYS A 272 59.96 18.06 -9.56
N ILE A 273 58.65 17.82 -9.44
CA ILE A 273 58.04 16.90 -8.49
C ILE A 273 57.39 15.77 -9.28
N ILE A 274 57.77 14.52 -9.00
CA ILE A 274 57.24 13.33 -9.67
C ILE A 274 56.69 12.39 -8.60
N LEU A 275 55.45 11.94 -8.76
CA LEU A 275 54.85 10.90 -7.92
C LEU A 275 54.85 9.57 -8.71
N LYS A 276 55.34 8.49 -8.10
CA LYS A 276 55.49 7.17 -8.73
C LYS A 276 54.75 6.08 -7.95
N ASP A 277 54.14 5.14 -8.67
CA ASP A 277 53.62 3.89 -8.11
C ASP A 277 54.69 2.77 -8.10
N LYS A 278 54.30 1.57 -7.64
CA LYS A 278 55.18 0.39 -7.60
C LYS A 278 55.47 -0.23 -8.96
N ALA A 279 54.61 -0.02 -9.95
CA ALA A 279 54.78 -0.53 -11.31
C ALA A 279 55.55 0.44 -12.22
N GLY A 280 55.91 1.62 -11.68
CA GLY A 280 56.72 2.66 -12.30
C GLY A 280 55.95 3.66 -13.16
N LEU A 281 54.62 3.68 -13.09
CA LEU A 281 53.86 4.79 -13.69
C LEU A 281 54.03 6.04 -12.83
N SER A 282 54.01 7.20 -13.47
CA SER A 282 54.34 8.46 -12.79
C SER A 282 53.58 9.67 -13.29
N SER A 283 53.23 10.58 -12.39
CA SER A 283 52.74 11.93 -12.70
C SER A 283 53.81 12.97 -12.38
N GLU A 284 53.84 14.08 -13.11
CA GLU A 284 54.86 15.13 -12.98
C GLU A 284 54.19 16.51 -12.86
N VAL A 285 54.72 17.33 -11.96
CA VAL A 285 54.39 18.75 -11.87
C VAL A 285 55.64 19.59 -11.58
N LYS A 286 55.57 20.89 -11.89
CA LYS A 286 56.66 21.85 -11.69
C LYS A 286 56.21 23.03 -10.83
N ALA A 287 57.13 23.51 -10.00
CA ALA A 287 57.01 24.78 -9.26
C ALA A 287 58.22 25.66 -9.59
N SER A 288 58.04 26.97 -9.73
CA SER A 288 59.11 27.89 -10.09
C SER A 288 58.94 29.29 -9.49
N THR A 289 60.02 29.89 -8.99
CA THR A 289 59.97 31.25 -8.41
C THR A 289 59.74 32.34 -9.45
N LYS A 290 59.95 32.02 -10.74
CA LYS A 290 59.98 32.99 -11.84
C LYS A 290 58.64 33.17 -12.57
N ILE A 291 57.90 32.10 -12.73
CA ILE A 291 56.68 32.10 -13.56
C ILE A 291 55.44 32.45 -12.74
N SER A 292 54.42 33.04 -13.37
CA SER A 292 53.14 33.33 -12.72
C SER A 292 52.33 32.06 -12.43
N LYS A 293 51.43 32.14 -11.45
CA LYS A 293 50.41 31.14 -11.14
C LYS A 293 49.07 31.52 -11.78
N LEU A 294 48.37 30.53 -12.34
CA LEU A 294 47.02 30.71 -12.91
C LEU A 294 45.95 30.88 -11.82
N GLU A 295 44.89 31.63 -12.10
CA GLU A 295 43.70 31.64 -11.25
C GLU A 295 42.91 30.32 -11.32
N LYS A 296 42.03 30.09 -10.34
CA LYS A 296 41.17 28.90 -10.30
C LYS A 296 40.15 28.92 -11.45
N PRO A 297 39.78 27.76 -12.02
CA PRO A 297 38.59 27.66 -12.86
C PRO A 297 37.33 28.04 -12.06
N VAL A 298 36.35 28.63 -12.76
CA VAL A 298 35.03 28.97 -12.20
C VAL A 298 34.06 27.84 -12.54
N ILE A 299 33.22 27.45 -11.57
CA ILE A 299 32.18 26.43 -11.75
C ILE A 299 30.83 27.09 -11.48
N LEU A 300 29.96 27.09 -12.48
CA LEU A 300 28.63 27.68 -12.43
C LEU A 300 27.55 26.61 -12.41
N ASP A 301 26.41 26.92 -11.79
CA ASP A 301 25.18 26.14 -11.88
C ASP A 301 24.44 26.36 -13.22
N GLN A 302 23.24 25.79 -13.35
CA GLN A 302 22.38 25.92 -14.54
C GLN A 302 21.84 27.34 -14.74
N SER A 303 21.72 28.13 -13.66
CA SER A 303 21.26 29.52 -13.69
C SER A 303 22.38 30.51 -14.00
N GLY A 304 23.64 30.07 -13.99
CA GLY A 304 24.83 30.89 -14.24
C GLY A 304 25.46 31.47 -12.97
N ASN A 305 25.04 31.02 -11.79
CA ASN A 305 25.60 31.44 -10.50
C ASN A 305 26.81 30.58 -10.14
N GLU A 306 27.81 31.17 -9.47
CA GLU A 306 29.02 30.47 -9.07
C GLU A 306 28.76 29.57 -7.85
N ILE A 307 29.15 28.30 -7.95
CA ILE A 307 28.98 27.34 -6.85
C ILE A 307 30.07 27.58 -5.81
N SER A 308 29.66 27.76 -4.54
CA SER A 308 30.57 27.96 -3.41
C SER A 308 31.53 26.78 -3.19
N GLU A 309 32.75 27.08 -2.74
CA GLU A 309 33.69 26.06 -2.23
C GLU A 309 33.40 25.68 -0.76
N ASP A 310 32.55 26.45 -0.08
CA ASP A 310 32.20 26.26 1.32
C ASP A 310 30.96 25.35 1.44
N GLY A 311 31.12 24.20 2.10
CA GLY A 311 30.00 23.30 2.42
C GLY A 311 29.38 22.60 1.21
N LEU A 312 28.22 21.97 1.43
CA LEU A 312 27.39 21.36 0.39
C LEU A 312 26.30 22.36 -0.03
N VAL A 313 26.20 22.67 -1.32
CA VAL A 313 25.24 23.65 -1.85
C VAL A 313 24.11 22.98 -2.64
N GLY A 314 22.86 23.38 -2.42
CA GLY A 314 21.74 22.99 -3.27
C GLY A 314 21.69 23.80 -4.56
N ILE A 315 21.67 23.15 -5.73
CA ILE A 315 21.56 23.81 -7.04
C ILE A 315 20.35 23.33 -7.84
N PRO A 316 19.82 24.13 -8.79
CA PRO A 316 18.63 23.79 -9.57
C PRO A 316 18.74 22.48 -10.37
N TYR A 317 17.64 21.72 -10.42
CA TYR A 317 17.47 20.54 -11.27
C TYR A 317 16.28 20.72 -12.21
N ASP A 318 16.45 20.34 -13.47
CA ASP A 318 15.36 20.33 -14.45
C ASP A 318 14.59 19.01 -14.38
N GLU A 319 13.39 19.04 -13.79
CA GLU A 319 12.50 17.90 -13.65
C GLU A 319 11.90 17.43 -14.99
N GLU A 320 11.69 18.34 -15.95
CA GLU A 320 11.13 17.98 -17.27
C GLU A 320 12.17 17.23 -18.10
N ALA A 321 13.41 17.72 -18.10
CA ALA A 321 14.53 17.08 -18.78
C ALA A 321 15.11 15.90 -17.99
N LYS A 322 14.82 15.80 -16.67
CA LYS A 322 15.47 14.90 -15.71
C LYS A 322 16.99 15.02 -15.76
N LYS A 323 17.49 16.25 -15.78
CA LYS A 323 18.91 16.57 -15.91
C LYS A 323 19.25 17.80 -15.09
N GLY A 324 20.39 17.75 -14.43
CA GLY A 324 21.06 18.92 -13.88
C GLY A 324 22.28 19.28 -14.72
N THR A 325 22.64 20.55 -14.77
CA THR A 325 23.83 20.99 -15.52
C THR A 325 24.76 21.84 -14.68
N ILE A 326 26.05 21.63 -14.85
CA ILE A 326 27.10 22.55 -14.38
C ILE A 326 27.94 23.03 -15.55
N THR A 327 28.52 24.22 -15.40
CA THR A 327 29.38 24.82 -16.42
C THR A 327 30.75 25.16 -15.84
N ILE A 328 31.81 24.61 -16.43
CA ILE A 328 33.20 24.87 -16.05
C ILE A 328 33.78 25.90 -17.01
N ILE A 329 34.32 26.99 -16.45
CA ILE A 329 34.93 28.10 -17.20
C ILE A 329 36.44 28.13 -16.93
N PRO A 330 37.28 28.03 -17.98
CA PRO A 330 38.73 28.22 -17.84
C PRO A 330 39.10 29.63 -17.38
N PRO A 331 40.14 29.78 -16.53
CA PRO A 331 40.60 31.10 -16.09
C PRO A 331 41.14 31.92 -17.25
N THR A 332 40.82 33.21 -17.25
CA THR A 332 41.26 34.20 -18.25
C THR A 332 42.36 35.11 -17.75
N GLU A 333 42.75 35.02 -16.46
CA GLU A 333 43.79 35.83 -15.84
C GLU A 333 44.76 34.96 -14.99
N ASP A 334 45.96 35.51 -14.72
CA ASP A 334 46.89 34.99 -13.72
C ASP A 334 46.66 35.68 -12.35
N HIS A 335 47.28 35.17 -11.29
CA HIS A 335 47.19 35.75 -9.93
C HIS A 335 47.65 37.22 -9.79
N LEU A 336 48.20 37.83 -10.84
CA LEU A 336 48.60 39.24 -10.88
C LEU A 336 47.62 40.10 -11.73
N GLY A 337 46.55 39.51 -12.25
CA GLY A 337 45.56 40.17 -13.12
C GLY A 337 46.01 40.31 -14.57
N HIS A 338 47.04 39.57 -15.01
CA HIS A 338 47.44 39.58 -16.41
C HIS A 338 46.58 38.59 -17.22
N SER A 339 46.09 39.03 -18.38
CA SER A 339 45.29 38.17 -19.26
C SER A 339 46.08 36.96 -19.78
N VAL A 340 45.47 35.78 -19.69
CA VAL A 340 45.96 34.51 -20.21
C VAL A 340 44.96 33.90 -21.21
N SER A 341 45.44 33.13 -22.17
CA SER A 341 44.59 32.44 -23.15
C SER A 341 45.15 31.05 -23.46
N GLY A 342 44.26 30.11 -23.80
CA GLY A 342 44.64 28.72 -24.09
C GLY A 342 44.93 27.87 -22.86
N THR A 343 44.43 28.26 -21.68
CA THR A 343 44.51 27.45 -20.46
C THR A 343 43.75 26.14 -20.65
N THR A 344 44.34 25.03 -20.23
CA THR A 344 43.68 23.71 -20.22
C THR A 344 43.22 23.39 -18.81
N VAL A 345 41.92 23.26 -18.61
CA VAL A 345 41.32 22.83 -17.35
C VAL A 345 41.19 21.31 -17.34
N TYR A 346 41.71 20.69 -16.29
CA TYR A 346 41.48 19.29 -15.96
C TYR A 346 40.38 19.25 -14.91
N TYR A 347 39.38 18.40 -15.09
CA TYR A 347 38.28 18.25 -14.13
C TYR A 347 37.92 16.80 -13.85
N LYS A 348 37.46 16.54 -12.62
CA LYS A 348 36.87 15.28 -12.18
C LYS A 348 35.57 15.57 -11.44
N VAL A 349 34.52 14.80 -11.75
CA VAL A 349 33.23 14.82 -11.08
C VAL A 349 33.05 13.51 -10.33
N TYR A 350 32.76 13.56 -9.03
CA TYR A 350 32.65 12.40 -8.15
C TYR A 350 31.18 12.16 -7.73
N GLU A 351 30.75 10.89 -7.63
CA GLU A 351 29.34 10.47 -7.46
C GLU A 351 28.73 10.68 -6.05
N ALA A 352 29.52 11.13 -5.06
CA ALA A 352 29.08 11.56 -3.73
C ALA A 352 30.32 11.97 -2.90
N THR A 353 30.12 12.76 -1.84
CA THR A 353 31.14 12.97 -0.80
C THR A 353 31.51 11.63 -0.15
N GLY A 354 32.80 11.31 -0.05
CA GLY A 354 33.27 10.09 0.61
C GLY A 354 33.26 8.80 -0.23
N SER A 355 32.78 8.84 -1.48
CA SER A 355 32.75 7.66 -2.37
C SER A 355 34.10 7.35 -3.01
N GLY A 356 34.91 8.39 -3.29
CA GLY A 356 36.08 8.30 -4.18
C GLY A 356 35.76 7.90 -5.63
N LEU A 357 34.49 7.63 -5.97
CA LEU A 357 34.06 7.16 -7.29
C LEU A 357 33.93 8.34 -8.24
N ILE A 358 34.60 8.25 -9.38
CA ILE A 358 34.56 9.26 -10.44
C ILE A 358 33.37 8.91 -11.34
N TYR A 359 32.45 9.85 -11.51
CA TYR A 359 31.33 9.78 -12.46
C TYR A 359 31.80 10.08 -13.89
N THR A 360 32.55 11.17 -14.03
CA THR A 360 33.15 11.57 -15.31
C THR A 360 34.40 12.40 -15.04
N SER A 361 35.37 12.33 -15.96
CA SER A 361 36.54 13.19 -15.96
C SER A 361 36.86 13.68 -17.36
N GLY A 362 37.71 14.70 -17.47
CA GLY A 362 38.16 15.17 -18.78
C GLY A 362 39.00 16.44 -18.73
N THR A 363 39.26 16.97 -19.92
CA THR A 363 39.96 18.24 -20.11
C THR A 363 39.18 19.18 -21.00
N THR A 364 39.28 20.48 -20.78
CA THR A 364 38.70 21.49 -21.67
C THR A 364 39.58 22.73 -21.77
N THR A 365 39.63 23.35 -22.96
CA THR A 365 40.28 24.64 -23.19
C THR A 365 39.29 25.79 -23.36
N THR A 366 37.99 25.48 -23.39
CA THR A 366 36.88 26.43 -23.49
C THR A 366 35.84 26.14 -22.41
N THR A 367 34.83 26.98 -22.28
CA THR A 367 33.67 26.68 -21.42
C THR A 367 33.07 25.32 -21.76
N LYS A 368 32.85 24.49 -20.74
CA LYS A 368 32.31 23.13 -20.89
C LYS A 368 31.12 22.94 -19.96
N THR A 369 29.98 22.56 -20.55
CA THR A 369 28.80 22.12 -19.80
C THR A 369 28.81 20.60 -19.62
N ILE A 370 28.46 20.15 -18.42
CA ILE A 370 28.36 18.74 -18.06
C ILE A 370 26.92 18.48 -17.58
N GLU A 371 26.27 17.48 -18.18
CA GLU A 371 24.95 17.02 -17.78
C GLU A 371 25.10 15.88 -16.75
N LEU A 372 24.36 15.99 -15.66
CA LEU A 372 24.44 15.09 -14.52
C LEU A 372 23.03 14.67 -14.10
N PRO A 373 22.80 13.39 -13.75
CA PRO A 373 21.54 12.95 -13.17
C PRO A 373 21.38 13.50 -11.75
N GLN A 374 20.17 13.44 -11.20
CA GLN A 374 19.91 13.86 -9.82
C GLN A 374 20.76 13.03 -8.83
N ASN A 375 21.73 13.69 -8.20
CA ASN A 375 22.56 13.13 -7.14
C ASN A 375 23.33 14.28 -6.45
N THR A 376 24.10 13.93 -5.43
CA THR A 376 25.11 14.78 -4.80
C THR A 376 26.46 14.56 -5.47
N TYR A 377 27.18 15.62 -5.80
CA TYR A 377 28.45 15.58 -6.51
C TYR A 377 29.52 16.43 -5.84
N ARG A 378 30.78 16.01 -6.00
CA ARG A 378 31.95 16.87 -5.82
C ARG A 378 32.60 17.10 -7.17
N VAL A 379 33.03 18.33 -7.44
CA VAL A 379 33.81 18.65 -8.64
C VAL A 379 35.14 19.25 -8.23
N GLU A 380 36.21 18.68 -8.77
CA GLU A 380 37.56 19.20 -8.64
C GLU A 380 38.07 19.63 -10.01
N ALA A 381 38.53 20.87 -10.12
CA ALA A 381 39.07 21.42 -11.36
C ALA A 381 40.33 22.26 -11.13
N TYR A 382 41.34 22.11 -11.99
CA TYR A 382 42.53 22.95 -11.98
C TYR A 382 43.00 23.26 -13.41
N ALA A 383 43.68 24.39 -13.59
CA ALA A 383 44.15 24.86 -14.89
C ALA A 383 45.66 24.69 -15.04
N VAL A 384 46.09 24.38 -16.27
CA VAL A 384 47.50 24.24 -16.67
C VAL A 384 47.75 25.06 -17.93
N LEU A 385 48.91 25.70 -18.01
CA LEU A 385 49.41 26.38 -19.20
C LEU A 385 50.94 26.31 -19.25
N THR A 386 51.51 26.16 -20.44
CA THR A 386 52.97 26.14 -20.62
C THR A 386 53.59 27.45 -20.13
N ASN A 387 54.69 27.37 -19.37
CA ASN A 387 55.38 28.50 -18.72
C ASN A 387 54.58 29.20 -17.60
N TYR A 388 53.56 28.55 -17.04
CA TYR A 388 52.86 28.97 -15.83
C TYR A 388 52.89 27.85 -14.79
N GLU A 389 52.80 28.23 -13.52
CA GLU A 389 52.43 27.28 -12.47
C GLU A 389 50.95 26.94 -12.57
N ASN A 390 50.62 25.69 -12.23
CA ASN A 390 49.23 25.23 -12.19
C ASN A 390 48.41 26.09 -11.23
N SER A 391 47.13 26.28 -11.54
CA SER A 391 46.23 26.93 -10.60
C SER A 391 46.10 26.11 -9.32
N SER A 392 45.64 26.76 -8.25
CA SER A 392 45.03 26.02 -7.14
C SER A 392 43.81 25.23 -7.65
N THR A 393 43.48 24.13 -6.99
CA THR A 393 42.30 23.33 -7.33
C THR A 393 41.05 24.02 -6.81
N ARG A 394 40.07 24.22 -7.70
CA ARG A 394 38.69 24.58 -7.33
C ARG A 394 37.98 23.30 -6.90
N THR A 395 37.46 23.28 -5.68
CA THR A 395 36.69 22.14 -5.17
C THR A 395 35.32 22.61 -4.73
N VAL A 396 34.27 22.15 -5.39
CA VAL A 396 32.88 22.49 -5.03
C VAL A 396 32.10 21.21 -4.73
N LYS A 397 31.19 21.28 -3.77
CA LYS A 397 30.25 20.19 -3.45
C LYS A 397 28.84 20.72 -3.63
N PHE A 398 28.04 20.03 -4.42
CA PHE A 398 26.66 20.43 -4.67
C PHE A 398 25.72 19.24 -4.80
N ARG A 399 24.43 19.49 -4.67
CA ARG A 399 23.36 18.53 -4.94
C ARG A 399 22.32 19.13 -5.85
N PHE A 400 21.69 18.30 -6.67
CA PHE A 400 20.53 18.71 -7.44
C PHE A 400 19.26 18.70 -6.58
N MET A 401 18.74 19.89 -6.32
CA MET A 401 17.54 20.12 -5.52
C MET A 401 16.29 19.84 -6.35
N ASN A 402 15.54 18.81 -5.95
CA ASN A 402 14.18 18.56 -6.43
C ASN A 402 13.22 19.43 -5.61
N ASN A 403 12.11 19.79 -6.23
CA ASN A 403 10.95 20.38 -5.56
C ASN A 403 10.29 19.41 -4.55
N ILE A 404 10.81 18.20 -4.38
CA ILE A 404 10.39 17.21 -3.39
C ILE A 404 11.52 16.98 -2.39
N LEU A 405 11.26 17.32 -1.13
CA LEU A 405 12.19 17.17 0.00
C LEU A 405 11.64 16.15 1.00
N PHE A 406 12.53 15.47 1.72
CA PHE A 406 12.18 14.53 2.76
C PHE A 406 12.76 15.02 4.09
N VAL A 407 11.94 14.94 5.13
CA VAL A 407 12.33 15.22 6.52
C VAL A 407 12.04 13.98 7.36
N ARG A 408 12.94 13.61 8.26
CA ARG A 408 12.77 12.49 9.18
C ARG A 408 13.05 12.94 10.60
N ALA A 409 12.10 12.67 11.51
CA ALA A 409 12.30 12.95 12.92
C ALA A 409 13.47 12.11 13.47
N CYS A 410 14.51 12.79 13.94
CA CYS A 410 15.66 12.19 14.60
C CYS A 410 15.65 12.54 16.10
N THR A 411 16.11 11.63 16.96
CA THR A 411 16.29 11.87 18.40
C THR A 411 17.68 12.40 18.76
N ASP A 412 18.58 12.51 17.79
CA ASP A 412 19.96 12.98 17.96
C ASP A 412 20.23 14.15 16.98
N PRO A 413 20.17 15.42 17.46
CA PRO A 413 20.31 16.61 16.62
C PRO A 413 21.76 16.94 16.23
N GLU A 414 22.77 16.27 16.79
CA GLU A 414 24.19 16.60 16.53
C GLU A 414 24.79 15.84 15.32
N GLY A 415 24.03 14.95 14.68
CA GLY A 415 24.59 14.01 13.70
C GLY A 415 23.77 13.79 12.43
N PHE A 416 22.79 14.66 12.14
CA PHE A 416 22.07 14.63 10.86
C PHE A 416 22.12 15.99 10.16
N GLN A 417 22.94 16.13 9.11
CA GLN A 417 22.81 17.17 8.07
C GLN A 417 22.31 16.53 6.77
N GLY A 418 21.15 15.87 6.85
CA GLY A 418 20.61 15.11 5.74
C GLY A 418 20.43 15.99 4.50
N ASP A 419 20.68 15.44 3.33
CA ASP A 419 20.62 16.20 2.08
C ASP A 419 19.20 16.40 1.53
N GLY A 420 18.15 16.21 2.34
CA GLY A 420 16.76 16.36 1.95
C GLY A 420 16.26 15.32 0.94
N SER A 421 17.11 14.39 0.49
CA SER A 421 16.70 13.29 -0.37
C SER A 421 15.99 12.20 0.44
N GLU A 422 15.33 11.27 -0.25
CA GLU A 422 14.71 10.11 0.42
C GLU A 422 15.74 9.23 1.15
N ARG A 423 17.00 9.23 0.69
CA ARG A 423 18.09 8.41 1.26
C ARG A 423 18.74 9.07 2.47
N ALA A 424 18.84 10.40 2.47
CA ALA A 424 19.30 11.20 3.59
C ALA A 424 18.32 12.36 3.85
N PRO A 425 17.16 12.09 4.48
CA PRO A 425 16.18 13.13 4.81
C PRO A 425 16.75 14.14 5.81
N TYR A 426 16.31 15.39 5.73
CA TYR A 426 16.61 16.42 6.74
C TYR A 426 16.17 15.99 8.14
N SER A 427 16.91 16.40 9.17
CA SER A 427 16.53 16.15 10.57
C SER A 427 15.41 17.04 11.06
N SER A 428 15.21 18.19 10.42
CA SER A 428 14.18 19.15 10.78
C SER A 428 13.45 19.72 9.57
N ILE A 429 12.24 20.20 9.79
CA ILE A 429 11.48 20.91 8.76
C ILE A 429 12.06 22.30 8.52
N GLN A 430 12.68 22.90 9.54
CA GLN A 430 13.33 24.20 9.40
C GLN A 430 14.50 24.13 8.43
N GLU A 431 15.36 23.10 8.50
CA GLU A 431 16.43 22.88 7.50
C GLU A 431 15.88 22.80 6.08
N ALA A 432 14.76 22.11 5.87
CA ALA A 432 14.13 22.02 4.56
C ALA A 432 13.63 23.40 4.07
N LEU A 433 13.09 24.23 4.97
CA LEU A 433 12.62 25.58 4.64
C LEU A 433 13.79 26.54 4.40
N ASP A 434 14.84 26.47 5.21
CA ASP A 434 16.06 27.25 5.06
C ASP A 434 16.71 26.96 3.71
N ASP A 435 16.78 25.69 3.32
CA ASP A 435 17.36 25.30 2.04
C ASP A 435 16.49 25.71 0.83
N ILE A 436 15.15 25.67 0.96
CA ILE A 436 14.26 26.30 -0.03
C ILE A 436 14.61 27.79 -0.18
N ASN A 437 14.81 28.49 0.93
CA ASN A 437 15.08 29.93 0.94
C ASN A 437 16.52 30.30 0.56
N ASN A 438 17.47 29.38 0.67
CA ASN A 438 18.87 29.59 0.30
C ASN A 438 19.17 29.33 -1.18
N LEU A 439 18.21 28.82 -1.96
CA LEU A 439 18.31 28.84 -3.43
C LEU A 439 18.44 30.31 -3.87
N GLU A 440 19.65 30.75 -4.24
CA GLU A 440 19.92 32.13 -4.64
C GLU A 440 18.81 32.68 -5.55
N GLU A 441 18.35 33.91 -5.26
CA GLU A 441 17.19 34.58 -5.86
C GLU A 441 17.02 34.19 -7.34
N ARG A 442 16.18 33.16 -7.60
CA ARG A 442 15.84 32.81 -8.96
C ARG A 442 15.03 33.99 -9.53
N PRO A 443 15.29 34.42 -10.77
CA PRO A 443 14.41 35.37 -11.43
C PRO A 443 12.97 34.84 -11.57
N ASP A 444 12.78 33.52 -11.43
CA ASP A 444 11.54 32.77 -11.41
C ASP A 444 11.46 31.85 -10.16
N LYS A 445 10.62 32.22 -9.18
CA LYS A 445 10.30 31.34 -8.04
C LYS A 445 9.87 29.97 -8.54
N ALA A 446 10.27 28.90 -7.86
CA ALA A 446 9.73 27.58 -8.18
C ALA A 446 8.21 27.54 -7.92
N ASP A 447 7.43 27.07 -8.89
CA ASP A 447 5.97 27.06 -8.80
C ASP A 447 5.43 26.30 -7.58
N LYS A 448 6.15 25.25 -7.13
CA LYS A 448 5.71 24.41 -6.01
C LYS A 448 6.85 23.60 -5.40
N PHE A 449 6.97 23.62 -4.07
CA PHE A 449 7.71 22.64 -3.29
C PHE A 449 6.78 21.68 -2.51
N LYS A 450 7.29 20.47 -2.24
CA LYS A 450 6.65 19.46 -1.43
C LYS A 450 7.63 18.88 -0.41
N ILE A 451 7.25 18.89 0.87
CA ILE A 451 8.01 18.32 1.98
C ILE A 451 7.30 17.06 2.46
N TYR A 452 7.98 15.92 2.36
CA TYR A 452 7.55 14.64 2.88
C TYR A 452 8.05 14.41 4.30
N VAL A 453 7.12 14.27 5.24
CA VAL A 453 7.38 14.07 6.66
C VAL A 453 7.39 12.58 7.01
N GLU A 454 8.43 12.14 7.72
CA GLU A 454 8.56 10.82 8.32
C GLU A 454 8.86 10.94 9.83
N GLY A 455 8.07 10.29 10.69
CA GLY A 455 8.30 10.28 12.13
C GLY A 455 7.56 11.34 12.94
N ASP A 456 7.79 11.32 14.26
CA ASP A 456 7.07 12.10 15.26
C ASP A 456 7.87 13.34 15.71
N PHE A 457 7.53 14.51 15.18
CA PHE A 457 8.17 15.78 15.52
C PHE A 457 7.54 16.47 16.75
N THR A 458 6.64 15.80 17.49
CA THR A 458 5.96 16.43 18.63
C THR A 458 6.75 16.38 19.95
N THR A 459 7.82 15.59 20.03
CA THR A 459 8.50 15.26 21.29
C THR A 459 9.99 15.67 21.39
N GLY A 460 10.56 16.29 20.35
CA GLY A 460 11.98 16.70 20.30
C GLY A 460 12.21 18.21 20.46
N THR A 461 13.34 18.58 21.06
CA THR A 461 13.92 19.94 21.02
C THR A 461 15.14 19.96 20.11
N TYR A 462 15.16 20.86 19.12
CA TYR A 462 16.28 21.12 18.20
C TYR A 462 17.20 22.22 18.74
N TYR A 463 18.49 22.11 18.46
CA TYR A 463 19.52 23.10 18.80
C TYR A 463 19.63 24.12 17.67
N ILE A 464 19.22 25.37 17.91
CA ILE A 464 19.49 26.45 16.96
C ILE A 464 20.83 27.09 17.37
N ASP A 465 21.87 26.88 16.56
CA ASP A 465 23.11 27.64 16.68
C ASP A 465 22.88 29.05 16.11
N ASN A 466 22.41 29.96 16.97
CA ASN A 466 22.47 31.38 16.67
C ASN A 466 23.92 31.82 16.85
N SER A 467 24.75 31.65 15.82
CA SER A 467 26.13 32.13 15.80
C SER A 467 26.18 33.66 15.67
N ASP A 468 25.57 34.37 16.63
CA ASP A 468 26.00 35.71 17.02
C ASP A 468 27.13 35.54 18.04
N PRO A 469 28.41 35.77 17.67
CA PRO A 469 29.53 35.60 18.57
C PRO A 469 29.49 36.53 19.79
N ASP A 470 28.66 37.58 19.78
CA ASP A 470 28.53 38.55 20.87
C ASP A 470 27.33 38.27 21.80
N ASN A 471 26.45 37.32 21.45
CA ASN A 471 25.31 36.94 22.29
C ASN A 471 24.87 35.48 22.10
N PRO A 472 25.57 34.49 22.71
CA PRO A 472 25.23 33.08 22.63
C PRO A 472 23.99 32.78 23.48
N THR A 473 22.81 33.10 22.96
CA THR A 473 21.54 32.64 23.53
C THR A 473 21.13 31.38 22.78
N VAL A 474 21.37 30.23 23.41
CA VAL A 474 20.94 28.91 22.92
C VAL A 474 19.41 28.87 22.87
N ALA A 475 18.84 28.90 21.67
CA ALA A 475 17.40 28.73 21.47
C ALA A 475 17.10 27.26 21.17
N TYR A 476 16.45 26.58 22.12
CA TYR A 476 15.89 25.25 21.88
C TYR A 476 14.55 25.40 21.16
N GLY A 477 14.53 25.17 19.84
CA GLY A 477 13.30 25.15 19.04
C GLY A 477 12.57 23.80 19.21
N VAL A 478 11.24 23.77 19.11
CA VAL A 478 10.48 22.51 19.17
C VAL A 478 10.40 21.92 17.74
N CYS A 479 10.88 20.69 17.53
CA CYS A 479 11.14 20.12 16.20
C CYS A 479 9.95 20.07 15.23
N GLY A 480 8.71 20.22 15.71
CA GLY A 480 7.49 20.10 14.91
C GLY A 480 6.69 21.38 14.74
N GLU A 481 7.21 22.54 15.15
CA GLU A 481 6.58 23.85 14.92
C GLU A 481 7.04 24.42 13.58
N ILE A 482 6.10 24.67 12.68
CA ILE A 482 6.34 25.22 11.35
C ILE A 482 5.76 26.64 11.34
N ASN A 483 6.61 27.63 11.12
CA ASN A 483 6.20 29.02 10.96
C ASN A 483 6.61 29.51 9.56
N LEU A 484 5.62 29.68 8.68
CA LEU A 484 5.81 30.18 7.33
C LEU A 484 5.63 31.69 7.36
N SER A 485 6.72 32.44 7.22
CA SER A 485 6.76 33.91 7.30
C SER A 485 7.79 34.49 6.34
N GLY A 486 7.60 35.74 5.94
CA GLY A 486 8.51 36.47 5.04
C GLY A 486 8.59 35.90 3.61
N THR A 487 9.69 36.20 2.93
CA THR A 487 9.93 35.78 1.55
C THR A 487 10.30 34.30 1.48
N MET A 488 9.55 33.53 0.71
CA MET A 488 9.82 32.15 0.35
C MET A 488 10.20 32.05 -1.14
N ASN A 489 11.23 31.26 -1.46
CA ASN A 489 11.67 31.02 -2.85
C ASN A 489 10.79 30.02 -3.62
N THR A 490 9.51 29.96 -3.27
CA THR A 490 8.49 29.18 -3.97
C THR A 490 7.15 29.90 -3.92
N ASP A 491 6.26 29.64 -4.87
CA ASP A 491 4.89 30.15 -4.85
C ASP A 491 3.94 29.24 -4.04
N GLN A 492 4.19 27.93 -4.00
CA GLN A 492 3.33 26.96 -3.33
C GLN A 492 4.10 25.96 -2.48
N LEU A 493 3.57 25.60 -1.33
CA LEU A 493 4.17 24.60 -0.43
C LEU A 493 3.16 23.49 -0.08
N GLU A 494 3.58 22.24 -0.20
CA GLU A 494 2.82 21.08 0.27
C GLU A 494 3.60 20.33 1.36
N ILE A 495 3.03 20.22 2.56
CA ILE A 495 3.59 19.41 3.65
C ILE A 495 2.75 18.15 3.76
N ALA A 496 3.35 16.98 3.50
CA ALA A 496 2.62 15.73 3.47
C ALA A 496 3.36 14.57 4.10
N LYS A 497 2.66 13.53 4.55
CA LYS A 497 3.29 12.28 4.98
C LYS A 497 3.99 11.58 3.82
N ASN A 498 5.19 11.05 4.07
CA ASN A 498 5.87 10.18 3.11
C ASN A 498 5.01 8.90 2.84
N PRO A 499 4.55 8.65 1.60
CA PRO A 499 3.71 7.49 1.28
C PRO A 499 4.44 6.14 1.44
N ARG A 500 5.78 6.16 1.46
CA ARG A 500 6.62 4.96 1.62
C ARG A 500 7.05 4.72 3.08
N ALA A 501 6.82 5.67 3.98
CA ALA A 501 7.15 5.48 5.40
C ALA A 501 6.29 4.37 6.02
N SER A 502 6.92 3.52 6.83
CA SER A 502 6.21 2.45 7.52
C SER A 502 5.12 3.02 8.44
N ALA A 503 4.00 2.32 8.60
CA ALA A 503 2.88 2.78 9.43
C ALA A 503 3.27 3.06 10.91
N ALA A 504 4.38 2.49 11.38
CA ALA A 504 4.91 2.68 12.72
C ALA A 504 5.55 4.08 12.94
N ASN A 505 6.08 4.71 11.90
CA ASN A 505 6.78 6.00 11.97
C ASN A 505 5.85 7.19 11.67
N GLY A 506 4.60 7.16 12.17
CA GLY A 506 3.56 8.14 11.79
C GLY A 506 4.05 9.59 11.71
N ALA A 507 3.69 10.30 10.63
CA ALA A 507 4.12 11.67 10.38
C ALA A 507 3.34 12.65 11.27
N LYS A 508 3.95 13.12 12.35
CA LYS A 508 3.30 13.99 13.33
C LYS A 508 4.05 15.31 13.49
N LEU A 509 3.30 16.39 13.55
CA LEU A 509 3.76 17.77 13.68
C LEU A 509 3.12 18.41 14.90
N LYS A 510 3.76 19.43 15.45
CA LYS A 510 3.24 20.17 16.60
C LYS A 510 2.29 21.27 16.15
N SER A 511 2.73 22.16 15.28
CA SER A 511 1.87 23.23 14.75
C SER A 511 2.32 23.71 13.37
N ILE A 512 1.38 24.26 12.61
CA ILE A 512 1.64 24.93 11.34
C ILE A 512 1.01 26.32 11.39
N THR A 513 1.81 27.36 11.18
CA THR A 513 1.38 28.75 11.12
C THR A 513 1.71 29.33 9.76
N VAL A 514 0.71 29.87 9.08
CA VAL A 514 0.86 30.69 7.87
C VAL A 514 0.72 32.15 8.31
N ALA A 515 1.86 32.83 8.44
CA ALA A 515 1.93 34.20 8.95
C ALA A 515 1.42 35.23 7.92
N SER A 516 1.01 36.40 8.39
CA SER A 516 0.40 37.45 7.56
C SER A 516 1.35 38.05 6.52
N ASP A 517 2.66 37.87 6.68
CA ASP A 517 3.70 38.42 5.81
C ASP A 517 4.29 37.40 4.81
N VAL A 518 3.87 36.13 4.86
CA VAL A 518 4.37 35.12 3.92
C VAL A 518 3.91 35.40 2.48
N ASP A 519 4.79 35.17 1.51
CA ASP A 519 4.53 35.45 0.09
C ASP A 519 4.24 34.19 -0.76
N LEU A 520 3.53 33.23 -0.16
CA LEU A 520 3.01 32.02 -0.81
C LEU A 520 1.59 32.24 -1.34
N SER A 521 1.29 31.79 -2.55
CA SER A 521 -0.09 31.75 -3.06
C SER A 521 -0.89 30.60 -2.47
N LYS A 522 -0.23 29.50 -2.06
CA LYS A 522 -0.91 28.29 -1.59
C LYS A 522 -0.07 27.44 -0.63
N VAL A 523 -0.72 26.96 0.44
CA VAL A 523 -0.17 25.95 1.35
C VAL A 523 -1.12 24.76 1.41
N THR A 524 -0.60 23.53 1.29
CA THR A 524 -1.38 22.29 1.40
C THR A 524 -0.82 21.41 2.51
N ILE A 525 -1.68 20.92 3.42
CA ILE A 525 -1.34 20.01 4.52
C ILE A 525 -2.01 18.67 4.26
N GLY A 526 -1.23 17.60 4.06
CA GLY A 526 -1.75 16.32 3.59
C GLY A 526 -1.30 15.07 4.36
N ASN A 527 -2.25 14.27 4.85
CA ASN A 527 -1.98 12.97 5.49
C ASN A 527 -1.00 13.00 6.69
N VAL A 528 -0.78 14.15 7.30
CA VAL A 528 0.00 14.32 8.53
C VAL A 528 -0.91 14.47 9.74
N THR A 529 -0.44 14.10 10.92
CA THR A 529 -1.14 14.40 12.17
C THR A 529 -0.57 15.68 12.77
N VAL A 530 -1.40 16.64 13.18
CA VAL A 530 -0.96 17.88 13.82
C VAL A 530 -1.57 17.99 15.21
N THR A 531 -0.75 18.13 16.25
CA THR A 531 -1.20 18.19 17.65
C THR A 531 -0.46 19.25 18.46
N ASN A 532 -1.19 20.17 19.09
CA ASN A 532 -0.59 21.25 19.90
C ASN A 532 -1.21 21.36 21.30
N SER A 533 -0.55 20.80 22.31
CA SER A 533 -1.03 20.83 23.70
C SER A 533 -0.85 22.18 24.41
N ALA A 534 -0.40 23.24 23.71
CA ALA A 534 -0.17 24.56 24.28
C ALA A 534 -0.72 25.73 23.42
N GLY A 535 -1.34 25.45 22.27
CA GLY A 535 -1.77 26.47 21.31
C GLY A 535 -2.63 25.86 20.21
N ASN A 536 -2.86 26.61 19.12
CA ASN A 536 -3.59 26.10 17.95
C ASN A 536 -2.72 25.12 17.16
N ALA A 537 -3.31 24.08 16.57
CA ALA A 537 -2.56 23.12 15.75
C ALA A 537 -2.27 23.69 14.35
N VAL A 538 -3.25 24.35 13.71
CA VAL A 538 -3.07 25.04 12.44
C VAL A 538 -3.58 26.48 12.56
N THR A 539 -2.78 27.44 12.10
CA THR A 539 -3.10 28.88 12.11
C THR A 539 -2.94 29.46 10.71
N GLN A 540 -3.94 30.19 10.22
CA GLN A 540 -3.91 30.92 8.95
C GLN A 540 -4.28 32.39 9.17
N ASN A 541 -3.31 33.28 8.93
CA ASN A 541 -3.46 34.72 9.09
C ASN A 541 -3.22 35.51 7.78
N ASN A 542 -2.90 34.84 6.67
CA ASN A 542 -2.57 35.46 5.40
C ASN A 542 -3.76 35.44 4.42
N SER A 543 -4.14 36.62 3.93
CA SER A 543 -5.27 36.79 3.00
C SER A 543 -4.94 36.47 1.54
N ASN A 544 -3.65 36.45 1.19
CA ASN A 544 -3.16 36.14 -0.16
C ASN A 544 -2.82 34.64 -0.34
N THR A 545 -2.71 33.89 0.76
CA THR A 545 -2.40 32.46 0.73
C THR A 545 -3.67 31.60 0.86
N LEU A 546 -3.91 30.70 -0.08
CA LEU A 546 -4.92 29.64 0.06
C LEU A 546 -4.37 28.50 0.91
N LEU A 547 -4.99 28.23 2.08
CA LEU A 547 -4.67 27.04 2.87
C LEU A 547 -5.61 25.89 2.52
N ILE A 548 -5.06 24.72 2.18
CA ILE A 548 -5.81 23.48 1.92
C ILE A 548 -5.41 22.41 2.94
N ILE A 549 -6.42 21.78 3.56
CA ILE A 549 -6.26 20.62 4.43
C ILE A 549 -6.85 19.41 3.70
N ASP A 550 -5.98 18.44 3.35
CA ASP A 550 -6.34 17.29 2.54
C ASP A 550 -5.77 15.98 3.10
N GLY A 551 -6.50 15.39 4.04
CA GLY A 551 -6.21 14.10 4.65
C GLY A 551 -5.46 14.22 5.98
N ALA A 552 -5.24 15.44 6.47
CA ALA A 552 -4.57 15.67 7.74
C ALA A 552 -5.47 15.35 8.95
N ASP A 553 -4.86 14.83 10.02
CA ASP A 553 -5.54 14.58 11.30
C ASP A 553 -5.12 15.64 12.34
N ILE A 554 -6.00 16.57 12.65
CA ILE A 554 -5.77 17.69 13.56
C ILE A 554 -6.44 17.41 14.89
N SER A 555 -5.66 17.21 15.94
CA SER A 555 -6.24 16.79 17.22
C SER A 555 -5.48 17.23 18.46
N ASN A 556 -6.14 17.13 19.61
CA ASN A 556 -5.55 17.41 20.92
C ASN A 556 -4.95 18.82 21.03
N SER A 557 -5.53 19.79 20.30
CA SER A 557 -5.19 21.21 20.42
C SER A 557 -5.83 21.79 21.68
N SER A 558 -5.00 22.35 22.57
CA SER A 558 -5.49 23.05 23.78
C SER A 558 -5.64 24.56 23.57
N GLY A 559 -5.35 25.07 22.37
CA GLY A 559 -5.51 26.47 22.00
C GLY A 559 -6.98 26.90 21.89
N TYR A 560 -7.24 27.92 21.07
CA TYR A 560 -8.61 28.36 20.80
C TYR A 560 -9.33 27.41 19.84
N ALA A 561 -8.61 26.78 18.91
CA ALA A 561 -9.15 25.79 17.99
C ALA A 561 -8.08 24.79 17.50
N GLY A 562 -8.53 23.71 16.86
CA GLY A 562 -7.67 22.85 16.03
C GLY A 562 -7.16 23.62 14.82
N VAL A 563 -8.08 24.27 14.08
CA VAL A 563 -7.77 25.19 12.99
C VAL A 563 -8.25 26.60 13.37
N TYR A 564 -7.33 27.55 13.42
CA TYR A 564 -7.61 28.96 13.63
C TYR A 564 -7.41 29.73 12.32
N ALA A 565 -8.47 30.29 11.77
CA ALA A 565 -8.45 31.04 10.52
C ALA A 565 -8.98 32.45 10.78
N ALA A 566 -8.08 33.42 10.90
CA ALA A 566 -8.48 34.81 11.10
C ALA A 566 -7.51 35.76 10.41
N ALA A 567 -8.03 36.70 9.63
CA ALA A 567 -7.20 37.77 9.08
C ALA A 567 -6.65 38.64 10.22
N ASP A 568 -5.37 39.04 10.13
CA ASP A 568 -4.77 39.98 11.09
C ASP A 568 -5.25 41.41 10.83
N THR A 569 -6.49 41.68 11.21
CA THR A 569 -7.11 43.00 11.11
C THR A 569 -6.57 44.00 12.14
N VAL A 570 -5.78 43.53 13.11
CA VAL A 570 -5.18 44.37 14.16
C VAL A 570 -3.96 45.09 13.62
N SER A 571 -3.08 44.36 12.92
CA SER A 571 -1.88 44.95 12.30
C SER A 571 -2.12 45.49 10.89
N ASP A 572 -3.06 44.91 10.13
CA ASP A 572 -3.50 45.41 8.82
C ASP A 572 -5.04 45.50 8.73
N PRO A 573 -5.62 46.67 9.04
CA PRO A 573 -7.06 46.90 8.94
C PRO A 573 -7.63 46.76 7.52
N ALA A 574 -6.78 46.72 6.48
CA ALA A 574 -7.18 46.54 5.10
C ALA A 574 -7.03 45.08 4.61
N ALA A 575 -6.60 44.16 5.46
CA ALA A 575 -6.43 42.75 5.12
C ALA A 575 -7.77 42.15 4.64
N GLY A 576 -7.75 41.55 3.44
CA GLY A 576 -8.87 40.79 2.91
C GLY A 576 -9.15 39.52 3.73
N PRO A 577 -10.24 38.79 3.44
CA PRO A 577 -10.54 37.57 4.17
C PRO A 577 -9.51 36.47 3.89
N VAL A 578 -9.13 35.70 4.91
CA VAL A 578 -8.26 34.52 4.73
C VAL A 578 -9.03 33.37 4.10
N THR A 579 -8.40 32.54 3.28
CA THR A 579 -9.09 31.41 2.62
C THR A 579 -8.58 30.08 3.13
N VAL A 580 -9.49 29.24 3.64
CA VAL A 580 -9.22 27.87 4.10
C VAL A 580 -10.16 26.88 3.42
N THR A 581 -9.62 25.77 2.93
CA THR A 581 -10.38 24.69 2.30
C THR A 581 -10.11 23.37 3.00
N ILE A 582 -11.18 22.72 3.49
CA ILE A 582 -11.13 21.38 4.09
C ILE A 582 -11.66 20.37 3.06
N LYS A 583 -10.77 19.54 2.53
CA LYS A 583 -11.11 18.51 1.54
C LYS A 583 -11.34 17.14 2.17
N SER A 584 -10.44 16.74 3.05
CA SER A 584 -10.47 15.44 3.71
C SER A 584 -9.64 15.47 4.99
N GLY A 585 -9.70 14.41 5.81
CA GLY A 585 -9.01 14.33 7.10
C GLY A 585 -9.96 14.46 8.30
N THR A 586 -9.39 14.51 9.51
CA THR A 586 -10.15 14.52 10.77
C THR A 586 -9.73 15.70 11.66
N ILE A 587 -10.68 16.48 12.15
CA ILE A 587 -10.46 17.54 13.14
C ILE A 587 -11.21 17.17 14.42
N SER A 588 -10.49 16.69 15.45
CA SER A 588 -11.14 16.11 16.64
C SER A 588 -10.40 16.34 17.95
N HIS A 589 -11.10 16.25 19.08
CA HIS A 589 -10.50 16.37 20.41
C HIS A 589 -9.78 17.71 20.65
N ASN A 590 -10.20 18.77 19.96
CA ASN A 590 -9.73 20.13 20.18
C ASN A 590 -10.73 20.91 21.06
N SER A 591 -10.34 22.07 21.57
CA SER A 591 -11.25 22.99 22.26
C SER A 591 -12.44 23.37 21.36
N ASN A 592 -12.16 24.04 20.24
CA ASN A 592 -13.06 24.14 19.09
C ASN A 592 -12.43 23.40 17.90
N GLY A 593 -13.22 22.81 17.01
CA GLY A 593 -12.69 22.20 15.79
C GLY A 593 -12.05 23.25 14.88
N ILE A 594 -12.85 24.20 14.41
CA ILE A 594 -12.43 25.34 13.60
C ILE A 594 -12.98 26.64 14.22
N TYR A 595 -12.12 27.65 14.30
CA TYR A 595 -12.53 29.04 14.51
C TYR A 595 -12.26 29.83 13.22
N ALA A 596 -13.29 30.51 12.71
CA ALA A 596 -13.21 31.33 11.53
C ALA A 596 -13.70 32.76 11.83
N ASP A 597 -12.89 33.74 11.46
CA ASP A 597 -13.19 35.18 11.55
C ASP A 597 -12.57 35.87 10.31
N ASN A 598 -13.33 36.74 9.64
CA ASN A 598 -12.97 37.37 8.37
C ASN A 598 -12.32 36.36 7.40
N CYS A 599 -13.06 35.29 7.09
CA CYS A 599 -12.55 34.11 6.41
C CYS A 599 -13.52 33.61 5.34
N ILE A 600 -12.98 33.12 4.21
CA ILE A 600 -13.69 32.26 3.27
C ILE A 600 -13.35 30.82 3.62
N LEU A 601 -14.31 30.10 4.22
CA LEU A 601 -14.16 28.71 4.63
C LEU A 601 -14.90 27.79 3.67
N ASN A 602 -14.17 26.95 2.94
CA ASN A 602 -14.73 25.95 2.04
C ASN A 602 -14.69 24.56 2.70
N LEU A 603 -15.85 24.00 3.02
CA LEU A 603 -16.01 22.63 3.49
C LEU A 603 -16.42 21.73 2.33
N GLU A 604 -15.46 20.99 1.76
CA GLU A 604 -15.69 20.04 0.67
C GLU A 604 -15.79 18.59 1.18
N GLY A 605 -15.21 18.34 2.36
CA GLY A 605 -15.22 17.02 3.01
C GLY A 605 -14.59 17.05 4.41
N GLY A 606 -14.04 15.92 4.82
CA GLY A 606 -13.42 15.75 6.16
C GLY A 606 -14.44 15.53 7.29
N SER A 607 -13.92 15.17 8.47
CA SER A 607 -14.71 14.88 9.67
C SER A 607 -14.32 15.78 10.83
N ILE A 608 -15.24 16.60 11.31
CA ILE A 608 -15.08 17.53 12.42
C ILE A 608 -15.95 17.04 13.56
N VAL A 609 -15.34 16.31 14.50
CA VAL A 609 -16.07 15.51 15.50
C VAL A 609 -15.38 15.50 16.85
N SER A 610 -16.13 15.25 17.93
CA SER A 610 -15.56 15.06 19.27
C SER A 610 -14.74 16.25 19.82
N ASN A 611 -14.96 17.46 19.33
CA ASN A 611 -14.35 18.67 19.90
C ASN A 611 -15.10 19.08 21.19
N SER A 612 -14.39 19.60 22.18
CA SER A 612 -14.92 19.73 23.55
C SER A 612 -15.96 20.84 23.72
N SER A 613 -15.85 21.93 22.94
CA SER A 613 -16.72 23.10 23.03
C SER A 613 -17.65 23.23 21.83
N THR A 614 -17.08 23.31 20.61
CA THR A 614 -17.83 23.52 19.36
C THR A 614 -17.12 22.86 18.18
N GLY A 615 -17.85 22.41 17.16
CA GLY A 615 -17.28 21.97 15.88
C GLY A 615 -16.72 23.15 15.10
N LEU A 616 -17.58 24.06 14.67
CA LEU A 616 -17.26 25.31 13.97
C LEU A 616 -17.81 26.52 14.74
N VAL A 617 -16.93 27.47 15.02
CA VAL A 617 -17.28 28.81 15.48
C VAL A 617 -17.10 29.76 14.30
N ILE A 618 -18.19 30.42 13.91
CA ILE A 618 -18.28 31.29 12.74
C ILE A 618 -18.64 32.69 13.21
N ASP A 619 -17.83 33.69 12.84
CA ASP A 619 -18.17 35.11 13.02
C ASP A 619 -19.01 35.65 11.84
N ASP A 620 -19.67 36.80 12.01
CA ASP A 620 -20.56 37.42 11.02
C ASP A 620 -19.86 37.85 9.73
N THR A 621 -18.52 37.96 9.75
CA THR A 621 -17.67 38.29 8.61
C THR A 621 -17.24 37.10 7.76
N VAL A 622 -17.60 35.87 8.17
CA VAL A 622 -17.18 34.64 7.48
C VAL A 622 -18.08 34.33 6.29
N THR A 623 -17.52 33.85 5.19
CA THR A 623 -18.26 33.17 4.12
C THR A 623 -18.05 31.66 4.21
N LEU A 624 -19.08 30.93 4.65
CA LEU A 624 -19.06 29.46 4.73
C LEU A 624 -19.66 28.84 3.46
N ASN A 625 -18.81 28.18 2.68
CA ASN A 625 -19.19 27.43 1.50
C ASN A 625 -19.17 25.93 1.79
N VAL A 626 -20.22 25.20 1.42
CA VAL A 626 -20.35 23.76 1.70
C VAL A 626 -20.68 22.99 0.43
N GLN A 627 -19.95 21.90 0.20
CA GLN A 627 -20.15 20.96 -0.91
C GLN A 627 -19.60 19.57 -0.56
N GLY A 628 -19.89 18.56 -1.38
CA GLY A 628 -19.25 17.25 -1.26
C GLY A 628 -19.73 16.46 -0.05
N LYS A 629 -18.80 15.89 0.73
CA LYS A 629 -19.12 14.96 1.84
C LYS A 629 -18.56 15.40 3.21
N PRO A 630 -18.87 16.60 3.71
CA PRO A 630 -18.42 17.05 5.01
C PRO A 630 -19.22 16.38 6.13
N ILE A 631 -18.53 16.08 7.23
CA ILE A 631 -19.13 15.54 8.46
C ILE A 631 -18.80 16.50 9.60
N VAL A 632 -19.82 17.17 10.15
CA VAL A 632 -19.70 18.05 11.31
C VAL A 632 -20.76 17.64 12.32
N LYS A 633 -20.40 16.73 13.23
CA LYS A 633 -21.31 16.15 14.23
C LYS A 633 -20.60 15.78 15.52
N ASP A 634 -21.37 15.45 16.56
CA ASP A 634 -20.84 14.94 17.83
C ASP A 634 -19.79 15.88 18.49
N ASN A 635 -19.97 17.20 18.33
CA ASN A 635 -19.15 18.23 18.97
C ASN A 635 -19.87 18.84 20.18
N ASN A 636 -19.09 19.40 21.12
CA ASN A 636 -19.47 19.76 22.50
C ASN A 636 -19.56 18.56 23.44
N THR A 637 -18.46 17.81 23.57
CA THR A 637 -18.38 16.62 24.43
C THR A 637 -18.54 16.93 25.93
N ALA A 638 -18.41 18.20 26.35
CA ALA A 638 -18.61 18.62 27.74
C ALA A 638 -20.10 18.60 28.17
N THR A 639 -21.03 18.80 27.23
CA THR A 639 -22.47 18.63 27.46
C THR A 639 -23.09 17.83 26.32
N PRO A 640 -22.93 16.49 26.32
CA PRO A 640 -23.33 15.62 25.20
C PRO A 640 -24.79 15.77 24.77
N ASP A 641 -25.67 16.13 25.70
CA ASP A 641 -27.11 16.34 25.44
C ASP A 641 -27.43 17.66 24.71
N LYS A 642 -26.41 18.48 24.42
CA LYS A 642 -26.53 19.79 23.75
C LYS A 642 -25.37 19.95 22.76
N PRO A 643 -25.40 19.25 21.62
CA PRO A 643 -24.34 19.38 20.64
C PRO A 643 -24.19 20.83 20.19
N LYS A 644 -22.96 21.21 19.84
CA LYS A 644 -22.66 22.49 19.17
C LYS A 644 -21.78 22.19 17.98
N ASN A 645 -22.40 21.86 16.85
CA ASN A 645 -21.69 21.50 15.63
C ASN A 645 -21.29 22.76 14.88
N ILE A 646 -22.14 23.29 14.00
CA ILE A 646 -21.92 24.61 13.40
C ILE A 646 -22.79 25.64 14.13
N VAL A 647 -22.14 26.60 14.82
CA VAL A 647 -22.85 27.69 15.50
C VAL A 647 -22.97 28.87 14.54
N LEU A 648 -24.19 29.17 14.10
CA LEU A 648 -24.50 30.25 13.15
C LEU A 648 -24.87 31.55 13.88
N PRO A 649 -24.25 32.69 13.51
CA PRO A 649 -24.69 34.02 13.93
C PRO A 649 -26.15 34.34 13.58
N GLU A 650 -26.66 35.45 14.13
CA GLU A 650 -27.98 35.98 13.77
C GLU A 650 -28.04 36.24 12.25
N ASP A 651 -29.14 35.89 11.60
CA ASP A 651 -29.34 35.99 10.14
C ASP A 651 -28.29 35.37 9.20
N TYR A 652 -27.40 34.50 9.70
CA TYR A 652 -26.34 33.89 8.88
C TYR A 652 -26.86 32.76 7.97
N LEU A 653 -26.43 32.76 6.70
CA LEU A 653 -26.75 31.72 5.72
C LEU A 653 -25.51 30.97 5.24
N ILE A 654 -25.62 29.65 5.14
CA ILE A 654 -24.60 28.77 4.58
C ILE A 654 -24.74 28.73 3.06
N ASN A 655 -23.66 29.00 2.32
CA ASN A 655 -23.66 28.91 0.87
C ASN A 655 -23.45 27.47 0.41
N ILE A 656 -24.42 26.91 -0.30
CA ILE A 656 -24.26 25.63 -0.96
C ILE A 656 -23.67 25.88 -2.35
N THR A 657 -22.43 25.45 -2.57
CA THR A 657 -21.68 25.79 -3.80
C THR A 657 -21.66 24.66 -4.83
N SER A 658 -22.02 23.43 -4.42
CA SER A 658 -22.17 22.27 -5.29
C SER A 658 -23.01 21.19 -4.58
N ARG A 659 -23.18 20.04 -5.23
CA ARG A 659 -23.96 18.91 -4.70
C ARG A 659 -23.37 18.36 -3.40
N LEU A 660 -24.23 18.07 -2.44
CA LEU A 660 -23.92 17.29 -1.25
C LEU A 660 -24.04 15.79 -1.56
N GLU A 661 -23.03 15.03 -1.15
CA GLU A 661 -22.92 13.60 -1.43
C GLU A 661 -23.46 12.75 -0.28
N THR A 662 -23.86 11.51 -0.60
CA THR A 662 -24.35 10.55 0.39
C THR A 662 -23.34 10.33 1.51
N GLY A 663 -23.81 10.50 2.74
CA GLY A 663 -23.01 10.40 3.96
C GLY A 663 -22.40 11.73 4.45
N ALA A 664 -22.69 12.85 3.79
CA ALA A 664 -22.57 14.17 4.42
C ALA A 664 -23.51 14.24 5.63
N SER A 665 -23.07 14.87 6.73
CA SER A 665 -23.84 14.96 7.97
C SER A 665 -23.41 16.19 8.76
N ILE A 666 -24.29 17.19 8.83
CA ILE A 666 -23.96 18.53 9.32
C ILE A 666 -24.97 18.95 10.39
N GLY A 667 -24.51 19.07 11.64
CA GLY A 667 -25.30 19.62 12.74
C GLY A 667 -25.29 21.14 12.75
N ILE A 668 -26.45 21.76 12.96
CA ILE A 668 -26.63 23.22 12.99
C ILE A 668 -27.17 23.67 14.35
N THR A 669 -26.50 24.66 14.94
CA THR A 669 -26.95 25.44 16.09
C THR A 669 -27.14 26.90 15.66
N THR A 670 -28.36 27.42 15.66
CA THR A 670 -28.62 28.84 15.35
C THR A 670 -28.63 29.72 16.60
N ALA A 671 -28.56 31.04 16.40
CA ALA A 671 -28.90 32.01 17.42
C ALA A 671 -30.38 31.87 17.84
N THR A 672 -30.67 32.06 19.14
CA THR A 672 -32.03 31.92 19.67
C THR A 672 -33.03 32.90 19.03
N ALA A 673 -32.57 34.04 18.52
CA ALA A 673 -33.41 35.02 17.81
C ALA A 673 -33.92 34.50 16.46
N ASN A 674 -33.16 33.61 15.80
CA ASN A 674 -33.53 33.00 14.52
C ASN A 674 -34.39 31.74 14.69
N GLU A 675 -34.56 31.26 15.92
CA GLU A 675 -35.30 30.05 16.18
C GLU A 675 -36.81 30.31 16.04
N PRO A 676 -37.54 29.47 15.28
CA PRO A 676 -38.98 29.65 15.13
C PRO A 676 -39.67 29.60 16.50
N ALA A 677 -40.13 30.76 16.97
CA ALA A 677 -40.64 30.93 18.34
C ALA A 677 -42.04 30.32 18.55
N THR A 678 -42.81 30.14 17.48
CA THR A 678 -44.14 29.50 17.51
C THR A 678 -44.30 28.55 16.33
N PHE A 679 -45.22 27.59 16.40
CA PHE A 679 -45.47 26.68 15.29
C PHE A 679 -45.93 27.38 14.00
N GLU A 680 -46.67 28.47 14.17
CA GLU A 680 -47.16 29.32 13.08
C GLU A 680 -46.09 30.30 12.59
N ALA A 681 -44.91 30.34 13.22
CA ALA A 681 -43.80 31.16 12.74
C ALA A 681 -43.28 30.61 11.41
N ASP A 682 -42.89 31.52 10.53
CA ASP A 682 -42.28 31.16 9.26
C ASP A 682 -40.99 30.35 9.50
N PRO A 683 -40.72 29.34 8.66
CA PRO A 683 -39.44 28.61 8.72
C PRO A 683 -38.27 29.57 8.55
N TYR A 684 -37.22 29.39 9.37
CA TYR A 684 -35.99 30.14 9.24
C TYR A 684 -35.04 29.41 8.30
N SER A 685 -34.88 29.92 7.07
CA SER A 685 -33.87 29.40 6.13
C SER A 685 -32.47 29.74 6.62
N PHE A 686 -31.59 28.74 6.62
CA PHE A 686 -30.19 28.89 7.03
C PHE A 686 -29.20 28.53 5.91
N THR A 687 -29.69 28.28 4.69
CA THR A 687 -28.88 28.07 3.49
C THR A 687 -29.25 29.05 2.38
N THR A 688 -28.35 29.17 1.42
CA THR A 688 -28.58 29.68 0.08
C THR A 688 -28.19 28.63 -0.95
N ASP A 689 -28.91 28.60 -2.07
CA ASP A 689 -28.68 27.74 -3.23
C ASP A 689 -28.80 26.24 -2.97
N TYR A 690 -29.42 25.80 -1.87
CA TYR A 690 -29.55 24.36 -1.59
C TYR A 690 -30.28 23.63 -2.71
N GLY A 691 -31.47 24.11 -3.09
CA GLY A 691 -32.32 23.51 -4.12
C GLY A 691 -31.80 23.70 -5.54
N THR A 692 -30.82 24.61 -5.73
CA THR A 692 -30.09 24.74 -7.00
C THR A 692 -29.22 23.52 -7.25
N TYR A 693 -28.57 23.00 -6.21
CA TYR A 693 -27.58 21.92 -6.32
C TYR A 693 -28.07 20.54 -5.82
N ASN A 694 -29.11 20.51 -5.00
CA ASN A 694 -29.58 19.29 -4.33
C ASN A 694 -31.06 19.03 -4.58
N THR A 695 -31.38 17.76 -4.84
CA THR A 695 -32.76 17.27 -5.00
C THR A 695 -33.21 16.38 -3.83
N ALA A 696 -32.27 15.95 -3.00
CA ALA A 696 -32.54 15.23 -1.76
C ALA A 696 -33.18 16.16 -0.73
N ALA A 697 -33.78 15.59 0.32
CA ALA A 697 -34.36 16.42 1.37
C ALA A 697 -33.23 17.07 2.20
N PRO A 698 -33.36 18.35 2.62
CA PRO A 698 -32.40 18.96 3.53
C PRO A 698 -32.07 18.12 4.77
N SER A 699 -33.07 17.40 5.30
CA SER A 699 -32.91 16.49 6.44
C SER A 699 -31.97 15.31 6.19
N ASP A 700 -31.65 14.98 4.94
CA ASP A 700 -30.72 13.91 4.59
C ASP A 700 -29.26 14.30 4.84
N PHE A 701 -28.98 15.60 4.97
CA PHE A 701 -27.62 16.13 5.16
C PHE A 701 -27.48 17.00 6.42
N PHE A 702 -28.56 17.65 6.86
CA PHE A 702 -28.55 18.56 8.00
C PHE A 702 -29.37 18.01 9.17
N THR A 703 -28.88 18.25 10.38
CA THR A 703 -29.60 17.99 11.63
C THR A 703 -29.61 19.25 12.50
N SER A 704 -30.71 19.48 13.22
CA SER A 704 -30.75 20.57 14.21
C SER A 704 -30.19 20.10 15.55
N ASP A 705 -29.16 20.77 16.05
CA ASP A 705 -28.57 20.50 17.37
C ASP A 705 -29.55 20.81 18.52
N ARG A 706 -30.53 21.68 18.26
CA ARG A 706 -31.60 22.05 19.20
C ARG A 706 -32.91 21.31 18.98
N GLY A 707 -32.93 20.32 18.07
CA GLY A 707 -34.06 19.43 17.86
C GLY A 707 -35.20 20.00 17.01
N PHE A 708 -34.98 21.11 16.30
CA PHE A 708 -35.93 21.62 15.30
C PHE A 708 -36.00 20.70 14.08
N ALA A 709 -37.13 20.76 13.38
CA ALA A 709 -37.29 20.12 12.08
C ALA A 709 -36.39 20.79 11.03
N ILE A 710 -35.76 20.00 10.17
CA ILE A 710 -35.17 20.52 8.93
C ILE A 710 -36.14 20.28 7.79
N VAL A 711 -36.59 21.35 7.13
CA VAL A 711 -37.57 21.29 6.03
C VAL A 711 -37.11 22.11 4.83
N PRO A 712 -37.54 21.76 3.60
CA PRO A 712 -37.32 22.61 2.44
C PRO A 712 -38.32 23.78 2.41
N THR A 713 -37.83 25.02 2.38
CA THR A 713 -38.67 26.23 2.20
C THR A 713 -38.08 27.11 1.10
N GLY A 714 -38.86 27.33 0.04
CA GLY A 714 -38.39 28.17 -1.09
C GLY A 714 -37.19 27.61 -1.85
N GLY A 715 -36.91 26.31 -1.74
CA GLY A 715 -35.70 25.68 -2.27
C GLY A 715 -34.54 25.63 -1.28
N GLU A 716 -34.65 26.25 -0.11
CA GLU A 716 -33.59 26.29 0.91
C GLU A 716 -33.84 25.31 2.06
N ALA A 717 -32.78 24.95 2.78
CA ALA A 717 -32.88 24.26 4.05
C ALA A 717 -33.29 25.25 5.14
N SER A 718 -34.34 24.91 5.89
CA SER A 718 -34.90 25.78 6.91
C SER A 718 -35.16 25.03 8.21
N LEU A 719 -34.99 25.73 9.33
CA LEU A 719 -35.49 25.32 10.62
C LEU A 719 -36.98 25.61 10.71
N LYS A 720 -37.75 24.63 11.18
CA LYS A 720 -39.17 24.82 11.47
C LYS A 720 -39.52 24.26 12.84
N MET A 721 -40.29 25.01 13.62
CA MET A 721 -40.92 24.44 14.82
C MET A 721 -42.10 23.56 14.40
N SER A 722 -42.25 22.41 15.03
CA SER A 722 -43.19 21.38 14.58
C SER A 722 -44.26 21.08 15.64
N GLY A 723 -45.54 21.36 15.38
CA GLY A 723 -46.70 21.01 16.20
C GLY A 723 -47.90 22.00 16.12
N ALA A 724 -49.05 21.58 15.56
CA ALA A 724 -50.26 22.39 15.51
C ALA A 724 -50.93 22.59 16.89
N SER A 725 -51.11 23.87 17.27
CA SER A 725 -51.90 24.41 18.39
C SER A 725 -51.60 23.90 19.83
N GLY A 726 -51.02 24.80 20.64
CA GLY A 726 -51.39 24.97 22.04
C GLY A 726 -50.59 24.25 23.13
N ASN A 727 -49.61 23.40 22.79
CA ASN A 727 -48.57 22.91 23.72
C ASN A 727 -47.34 22.55 22.87
N GLU A 728 -46.30 23.38 22.92
CA GLU A 728 -45.14 23.34 22.02
C GLU A 728 -44.20 22.18 22.37
N HIS A 729 -43.87 21.34 21.37
CA HIS A 729 -43.03 20.15 21.51
C HIS A 729 -42.13 20.04 20.27
N ILE A 730 -40.81 19.88 20.45
CA ILE A 730 -39.84 19.78 19.36
C ILE A 730 -39.73 18.34 18.82
N ALA A 731 -39.29 18.15 17.57
CA ALA A 731 -39.24 16.83 16.91
C ALA A 731 -38.39 15.80 17.71
N SER A 732 -37.33 16.25 18.38
CA SER A 732 -36.48 15.40 19.23
C SER A 732 -37.17 14.87 20.50
N GLU A 733 -38.30 15.44 20.92
CA GLU A 733 -39.06 14.90 22.04
C GLU A 733 -39.80 13.61 21.66
N TYR A 734 -39.94 13.35 20.35
CA TYR A 734 -40.61 12.18 19.83
C TYR A 734 -39.62 11.05 19.61
N THR A 735 -39.97 9.86 20.08
CA THR A 735 -39.26 8.62 19.79
C THR A 735 -40.24 7.65 19.18
N PHE A 736 -39.77 6.93 18.17
CA PHE A 736 -40.50 5.85 17.53
C PHE A 736 -39.89 4.55 18.02
N GLU A 737 -40.73 3.57 18.33
CA GLU A 737 -40.30 2.21 18.59
C GLU A 737 -41.37 1.25 18.08
N PHE A 738 -41.00 0.02 17.75
CA PHE A 738 -41.97 -1.04 17.51
C PHE A 738 -42.08 -1.90 18.77
N ALA A 739 -43.30 -2.28 19.14
CA ALA A 739 -43.51 -3.19 20.27
C ALA A 739 -42.88 -4.56 20.03
N GLU A 740 -42.83 -5.00 18.77
CA GLU A 740 -42.19 -6.23 18.33
C GLU A 740 -41.14 -5.89 17.26
N THR A 741 -39.89 -6.27 17.52
CA THR A 741 -38.74 -6.02 16.64
C THR A 741 -38.20 -7.28 15.97
N ASN A 742 -38.71 -8.46 16.32
CA ASN A 742 -38.25 -9.74 15.80
C ASN A 742 -39.39 -10.43 15.04
N TYR A 743 -39.19 -10.71 13.75
CA TYR A 743 -40.18 -11.41 12.93
C TYR A 743 -39.56 -12.59 12.20
N SER A 744 -40.34 -13.66 12.03
CA SER A 744 -39.94 -14.82 11.22
C SER A 744 -40.55 -14.77 9.82
N VAL A 745 -39.76 -15.03 8.79
CA VAL A 745 -40.17 -15.11 7.38
C VAL A 745 -39.86 -16.52 6.86
N LYS A 746 -40.76 -17.13 6.09
CA LYS A 746 -40.50 -18.45 5.49
C LYS A 746 -39.57 -18.31 4.29
N LEU A 747 -38.57 -19.18 4.18
CA LEU A 747 -37.70 -19.26 3.01
C LEU A 747 -38.52 -19.32 1.70
N GLY A 748 -38.08 -18.59 0.68
CA GLY A 748 -38.72 -18.55 -0.65
C GLY A 748 -40.08 -17.84 -0.73
N ASN A 749 -40.59 -17.27 0.36
CA ASN A 749 -41.88 -16.56 0.38
C ASN A 749 -41.71 -15.09 0.72
N ALA A 750 -42.39 -14.22 -0.03
CA ALA A 750 -42.57 -12.83 0.38
C ALA A 750 -43.51 -12.75 1.59
N LYS A 751 -43.29 -11.79 2.48
CA LYS A 751 -44.14 -11.56 3.66
C LYS A 751 -44.42 -10.08 3.82
N THR A 752 -45.69 -9.74 3.97
CA THR A 752 -46.11 -8.40 4.36
C THR A 752 -46.28 -8.32 5.87
N LEU A 753 -45.62 -7.36 6.50
CA LEU A 753 -45.72 -7.06 7.93
C LEU A 753 -46.54 -5.78 8.12
N ASN A 754 -47.60 -5.86 8.91
CA ASN A 754 -48.35 -4.68 9.34
C ASN A 754 -47.84 -4.28 10.72
N LEU A 755 -47.18 -3.14 10.79
CA LEU A 755 -46.45 -2.68 11.96
C LEU A 755 -47.14 -1.43 12.51
N THR A 756 -47.44 -1.42 13.80
CA THR A 756 -47.91 -0.22 14.50
C THR A 756 -46.73 0.36 15.29
N PRO A 757 -46.15 1.49 14.86
CA PRO A 757 -45.14 2.15 15.64
C PRO A 757 -45.76 2.75 16.90
N LEU A 758 -45.10 2.52 18.02
CA LEU A 758 -45.34 3.24 19.24
C LEU A 758 -44.61 4.58 19.14
N VAL A 759 -45.35 5.66 19.35
CA VAL A 759 -44.78 7.00 19.38
C VAL A 759 -44.80 7.46 20.83
N LYS A 760 -43.63 7.73 21.40
CA LYS A 760 -43.51 8.32 22.73
C LYS A 760 -43.08 9.76 22.59
N ARG A 761 -43.60 10.62 23.45
CA ARG A 761 -43.16 12.00 23.62
C ARG A 761 -42.63 12.19 25.03
N SER A 762 -41.34 12.49 25.16
CA SER A 762 -40.65 12.62 26.46
C SER A 762 -40.97 11.44 27.41
N GLY A 763 -40.94 10.22 26.86
CA GLY A 763 -41.25 8.97 27.58
C GLY A 763 -42.74 8.64 27.74
N THR A 764 -43.66 9.55 27.40
CA THR A 764 -45.11 9.31 27.47
C THR A 764 -45.65 8.78 26.13
N GLN A 765 -46.26 7.60 26.15
CA GLN A 765 -46.84 6.98 24.95
C GLN A 765 -48.03 7.79 24.39
N LEU A 766 -48.02 8.02 23.09
CA LEU A 766 -49.07 8.66 22.31
C LEU A 766 -49.77 7.62 21.41
N ALA A 767 -51.07 7.81 21.15
CA ALA A 767 -51.81 7.00 20.19
C ALA A 767 -51.47 7.44 18.76
N TYR A 768 -50.95 6.52 17.94
CA TYR A 768 -50.51 6.78 16.56
C TYR A 768 -51.62 7.37 15.67
N ALA A 769 -52.84 6.81 15.73
CA ALA A 769 -53.92 7.12 14.80
C ALA A 769 -54.69 8.44 15.03
N SER A 770 -54.52 9.10 16.18
CA SER A 770 -55.37 10.26 16.56
C SER A 770 -54.65 11.60 16.68
N LYS A 771 -53.32 11.65 16.57
CA LYS A 771 -52.53 12.89 16.78
C LYS A 771 -51.40 13.11 15.78
N ILE A 772 -51.08 12.13 14.95
CA ILE A 772 -50.06 12.23 13.92
C ILE A 772 -50.81 12.17 12.59
N ASP A 773 -51.01 13.33 11.96
CA ASP A 773 -51.67 13.39 10.66
C ASP A 773 -50.85 12.56 9.66
N GLY A 774 -51.46 11.58 9.01
CA GLY A 774 -50.78 10.58 8.17
C GLY A 774 -50.03 11.17 6.97
N ASN A 775 -50.22 12.47 6.70
CA ASN A 775 -49.51 13.24 5.67
C ASN A 775 -48.15 13.81 6.15
N ASN A 776 -47.86 13.79 7.46
CA ASN A 776 -46.64 14.39 8.04
C ASN A 776 -45.59 13.36 8.48
N VAL A 777 -45.79 12.09 8.12
CA VAL A 777 -44.86 10.99 8.38
C VAL A 777 -44.55 10.31 7.05
N THR A 778 -43.28 10.27 6.68
CA THR A 778 -42.82 9.45 5.54
C THR A 778 -41.92 8.33 6.05
N TRP A 779 -41.93 7.21 5.34
CA TRP A 779 -41.19 6.01 5.71
C TRP A 779 -40.34 5.54 4.55
N ALA A 780 -39.10 5.23 4.83
CA ALA A 780 -38.20 4.49 3.96
C ALA A 780 -37.76 3.22 4.68
N ALA A 781 -37.49 2.15 3.93
CA ALA A 781 -36.98 0.92 4.52
C ALA A 781 -36.07 0.18 3.54
N ALA A 782 -35.01 -0.44 4.05
CA ALA A 782 -34.06 -1.24 3.28
C ALA A 782 -33.73 -2.54 4.01
N LEU A 783 -33.45 -3.59 3.24
CA LEU A 783 -33.11 -4.92 3.76
C LEU A 783 -31.62 -5.21 3.63
N TYR A 784 -31.03 -5.74 4.69
CA TYR A 784 -29.63 -6.08 4.80
C TYR A 784 -29.43 -7.52 5.26
N SER A 785 -28.36 -8.16 4.80
CA SER A 785 -27.82 -9.40 5.37
C SER A 785 -26.43 -9.12 5.93
N GLY A 786 -26.27 -9.17 7.25
CA GLY A 786 -25.08 -8.63 7.92
C GLY A 786 -24.95 -7.12 7.66
N SER A 787 -23.82 -6.70 7.08
CA SER A 787 -23.57 -5.31 6.63
C SER A 787 -23.83 -5.08 5.14
N THR A 788 -24.31 -6.10 4.41
CA THR A 788 -24.52 -6.02 2.95
C THR A 788 -25.95 -5.59 2.64
N TYR A 789 -26.10 -4.50 1.88
CA TYR A 789 -27.38 -4.04 1.33
C TYR A 789 -27.92 -5.03 0.30
N LEU A 790 -29.21 -5.38 0.39
CA LEU A 790 -29.88 -6.28 -0.56
C LEU A 790 -30.82 -5.50 -1.48
N CYS A 791 -31.79 -4.77 -0.91
CA CYS A 791 -32.78 -4.02 -1.68
C CYS A 791 -33.57 -3.04 -0.80
N ASP A 792 -34.22 -2.06 -1.43
CA ASP A 792 -35.24 -1.23 -0.81
C ASP A 792 -36.53 -2.03 -0.60
N LEU A 793 -37.22 -1.77 0.51
CA LEU A 793 -38.48 -2.40 0.85
C LEU A 793 -39.64 -1.47 0.53
N THR A 794 -40.73 -2.02 0.01
CA THR A 794 -41.94 -1.23 -0.23
C THR A 794 -42.66 -0.98 1.08
N VAL A 795 -42.78 0.29 1.46
CA VAL A 795 -43.53 0.76 2.63
C VAL A 795 -44.80 1.47 2.17
N SER A 796 -45.93 1.16 2.80
CA SER A 796 -47.19 1.86 2.57
C SER A 796 -47.86 2.20 3.89
N ASN A 797 -48.42 3.42 3.99
CA ASN A 797 -49.18 3.82 5.17
C ASN A 797 -50.51 3.06 5.21
N VAL A 798 -50.85 2.46 6.36
CA VAL A 798 -52.13 1.80 6.60
C VAL A 798 -52.83 2.41 7.82
N SER A 799 -54.13 2.17 7.98
CA SER A 799 -54.86 2.68 9.14
C SER A 799 -54.23 2.17 10.44
N GLY A 800 -53.65 3.07 11.24
CA GLY A 800 -53.02 2.74 12.51
C GLY A 800 -51.58 2.20 12.42
N GLY A 801 -50.89 2.32 11.29
CA GLY A 801 -49.49 1.88 11.17
C GLY A 801 -48.91 1.96 9.75
N ILE A 802 -47.93 1.09 9.49
CA ILE A 802 -47.33 0.88 8.17
C ILE A 802 -47.45 -0.58 7.74
N SER A 803 -47.43 -0.80 6.43
CA SER A 803 -47.30 -2.12 5.82
C SER A 803 -45.98 -2.20 5.09
N LEU A 804 -45.13 -3.13 5.51
CA LEU A 804 -43.78 -3.39 4.99
C LEU A 804 -43.77 -4.72 4.23
N THR A 805 -43.44 -4.71 2.95
CA THR A 805 -43.36 -5.96 2.16
C THR A 805 -41.92 -6.44 2.06
N ILE A 806 -41.62 -7.58 2.71
CA ILE A 806 -40.35 -8.29 2.62
C ILE A 806 -40.39 -9.21 1.39
N PRO A 807 -39.47 -9.08 0.41
CA PRO A 807 -39.42 -9.98 -0.73
C PRO A 807 -39.00 -11.39 -0.31
N ALA A 808 -39.28 -12.38 -1.18
CA ALA A 808 -38.84 -13.75 -0.98
C ALA A 808 -37.31 -13.79 -0.82
N GLN A 809 -36.83 -14.50 0.20
CA GLN A 809 -35.40 -14.66 0.45
C GLN A 809 -34.96 -16.06 0.02
N ASP A 810 -33.81 -16.13 -0.67
CA ASP A 810 -33.27 -17.37 -1.23
C ASP A 810 -32.41 -18.16 -0.22
N TYR A 811 -32.03 -17.54 0.90
CA TYR A 811 -31.16 -18.14 1.90
C TYR A 811 -31.75 -18.03 3.32
N MET A 812 -31.43 -19.02 4.16
CA MET A 812 -31.74 -18.96 5.59
C MET A 812 -30.74 -18.05 6.29
N GLY A 813 -31.21 -17.34 7.32
CA GLY A 813 -30.33 -16.49 8.11
C GLY A 813 -31.07 -15.34 8.80
N THR A 814 -30.29 -14.52 9.47
CA THR A 814 -30.78 -13.30 10.11
C THR A 814 -30.53 -12.11 9.20
N TYR A 815 -31.59 -11.40 8.88
CA TYR A 815 -31.62 -10.20 8.07
C TYR A 815 -32.01 -9.02 8.96
N LYS A 816 -31.60 -7.82 8.56
CA LYS A 816 -31.96 -6.56 9.22
C LYS A 816 -32.77 -5.72 8.25
N ALA A 817 -34.01 -5.41 8.60
CA ALA A 817 -34.74 -4.34 7.94
C ALA A 817 -34.48 -3.05 8.72
N GLN A 818 -33.77 -2.12 8.10
CA GLN A 818 -33.59 -0.78 8.63
C GLN A 818 -34.71 0.09 8.09
N LEU A 819 -35.49 0.67 8.99
CA LEU A 819 -36.56 1.59 8.67
C LEU A 819 -36.15 2.98 9.12
N GLN A 820 -36.45 3.96 8.30
CA GLN A 820 -36.28 5.36 8.64
C GLN A 820 -37.65 6.02 8.58
N VAL A 821 -38.06 6.61 9.70
CA VAL A 821 -39.27 7.43 9.74
C VAL A 821 -38.88 8.89 9.78
N THR A 822 -39.33 9.64 8.80
CA THR A 822 -39.23 11.10 8.83
C THR A 822 -40.54 11.62 9.39
N PHE A 823 -40.50 12.06 10.64
CA PHE A 823 -41.61 12.73 11.29
C PHE A 823 -41.19 14.14 11.62
N MET A 824 -42.03 15.12 11.22
CA MET A 824 -41.70 16.53 11.46
C MET A 824 -40.30 16.90 10.94
N GLY A 825 -39.89 16.41 9.76
CA GLY A 825 -38.57 16.70 9.19
C GLY A 825 -37.36 16.12 9.93
N MET A 826 -37.56 15.41 11.05
CA MET A 826 -36.52 14.66 11.75
C MET A 826 -36.62 13.18 11.37
N GLN A 827 -35.48 12.60 11.00
CA GLN A 827 -35.36 11.17 10.77
C GLN A 827 -35.15 10.45 12.10
N HIS A 828 -35.89 9.36 12.28
CA HIS A 828 -35.67 8.42 13.37
C HIS A 828 -35.40 7.04 12.76
N ASP A 829 -34.26 6.46 13.14
CA ASP A 829 -33.87 5.14 12.67
C ASP A 829 -34.46 4.05 13.58
N LEU A 830 -34.98 3.02 12.93
CA LEU A 830 -35.64 1.89 13.54
C LEU A 830 -35.05 0.62 12.93
N GLU A 831 -34.86 -0.41 13.74
CA GLU A 831 -34.35 -1.70 13.26
C GLU A 831 -35.33 -2.81 13.58
N LEU A 832 -35.60 -3.64 12.59
CA LEU A 832 -36.27 -4.92 12.75
C LEU A 832 -35.31 -6.05 12.39
N THR A 833 -35.29 -7.07 13.22
CA THR A 833 -34.59 -8.31 12.95
C THR A 833 -35.55 -9.32 12.32
N LEU A 834 -35.17 -9.83 11.15
CA LEU A 834 -35.91 -10.81 10.38
C LEU A 834 -35.16 -12.13 10.39
N THR A 835 -35.74 -13.18 10.95
CA THR A 835 -35.17 -14.52 10.85
C THR A 835 -35.85 -15.25 9.71
N VAL A 836 -35.12 -15.50 8.62
CA VAL A 836 -35.59 -16.36 7.54
C VAL A 836 -35.40 -17.80 7.99
N ILE A 837 -36.51 -18.41 8.37
CA ILE A 837 -36.57 -19.80 8.79
C ILE A 837 -37.12 -20.64 7.65
N ASN A 838 -36.52 -21.80 7.45
CA ASN A 838 -37.27 -22.92 6.92
C ASN A 838 -38.18 -23.38 8.07
N PRO A 839 -39.53 -23.42 7.94
CA PRO A 839 -40.38 -23.87 9.02
C PRO A 839 -39.86 -25.22 9.53
N VAL A 840 -39.48 -25.24 10.80
CA VAL A 840 -39.04 -26.43 11.51
C VAL A 840 -40.10 -27.50 11.30
N GLY A 841 -39.75 -28.58 10.61
CA GLY A 841 -40.59 -29.76 10.56
C GLY A 841 -40.69 -30.46 9.21
N GLU A 842 -40.73 -29.79 8.06
CA GLU A 842 -40.97 -30.50 6.79
C GLU A 842 -39.70 -31.18 6.26
N LYS A 843 -39.61 -32.49 6.49
CA LYS A 843 -38.64 -33.39 5.88
C LYS A 843 -39.13 -33.81 4.50
N LEU A 844 -38.20 -33.94 3.54
CA LEU A 844 -38.51 -34.44 2.19
C LEU A 844 -38.97 -35.91 2.20
N ALA A 845 -38.58 -36.67 3.23
CA ALA A 845 -38.97 -38.06 3.47
C ALA A 845 -38.90 -38.34 4.99
N PRO A 846 -39.65 -39.32 5.52
CA PRO A 846 -39.49 -39.75 6.90
C PRO A 846 -38.14 -40.41 7.13
N ASP A 847 -37.45 -40.05 8.21
CA ASP A 847 -36.13 -40.61 8.55
C ASP A 847 -35.95 -40.89 10.05
N ALA A 848 -36.94 -40.55 10.88
CA ALA A 848 -36.87 -40.73 12.33
C ALA A 848 -38.16 -41.29 12.91
N VAL A 849 -38.03 -42.02 14.02
CA VAL A 849 -39.17 -42.39 14.87
C VAL A 849 -39.86 -41.11 15.34
N LYS A 850 -41.20 -41.13 15.35
CA LYS A 850 -42.11 -40.01 15.61
C LYS A 850 -42.34 -39.07 14.42
N ASP A 851 -41.85 -39.37 13.24
CA ASP A 851 -42.26 -38.61 12.06
C ASP A 851 -43.73 -38.90 11.69
N ILE A 852 -44.46 -37.87 11.28
CA ILE A 852 -45.80 -37.92 10.72
C ILE A 852 -45.64 -37.78 9.22
N VAL A 853 -46.05 -38.80 8.48
CA VAL A 853 -45.90 -38.84 7.02
C VAL A 853 -47.13 -38.26 6.36
N PHE A 854 -46.94 -37.57 5.24
CA PHE A 854 -47.98 -37.01 4.39
C PHE A 854 -48.11 -37.77 3.07
N SER A 855 -49.23 -37.61 2.39
CA SER A 855 -49.57 -38.35 1.15
C SER A 855 -48.63 -38.07 -0.02
N ASP A 856 -47.90 -36.95 0.00
CA ASP A 856 -46.86 -36.62 -0.97
C ASP A 856 -45.48 -37.24 -0.66
N GLY A 857 -45.35 -37.97 0.45
CA GLY A 857 -44.12 -38.61 0.92
C GLY A 857 -43.29 -37.74 1.87
N SER A 858 -43.62 -36.45 2.03
CA SER A 858 -42.96 -35.60 3.02
C SER A 858 -43.35 -36.00 4.44
N ALA A 859 -42.58 -35.55 5.42
CA ALA A 859 -42.83 -35.87 6.81
C ALA A 859 -42.59 -34.70 7.76
N ILE A 860 -43.17 -34.75 8.96
CA ILE A 860 -42.88 -33.81 10.05
C ILE A 860 -42.65 -34.51 11.39
N ALA A 861 -41.64 -34.08 12.13
CA ALA A 861 -41.38 -34.64 13.45
C ALA A 861 -42.51 -34.28 14.43
N TYR A 862 -43.08 -35.28 15.09
CA TYR A 862 -44.06 -35.09 16.16
C TYR A 862 -43.42 -34.49 17.42
N THR A 863 -44.12 -33.52 18.01
CA THR A 863 -43.83 -32.93 19.31
C THR A 863 -45.12 -32.79 20.13
N ASP A 864 -45.00 -32.68 21.45
CA ASP A 864 -46.17 -32.55 22.34
C ASP A 864 -46.96 -31.24 22.12
N SER A 865 -46.35 -30.25 21.45
CA SER A 865 -46.96 -28.96 21.07
C SER A 865 -47.19 -28.84 19.57
N LEU A 866 -47.29 -29.96 18.86
CA LEU A 866 -47.47 -29.98 17.41
C LEU A 866 -48.82 -29.37 17.02
N GLU A 867 -48.77 -28.38 16.14
CA GLU A 867 -49.95 -27.85 15.45
C GLU A 867 -49.80 -28.12 13.95
N LEU A 868 -50.71 -28.89 13.36
CA LEU A 868 -50.72 -29.17 11.93
C LEU A 868 -51.60 -28.15 11.20
N SER A 869 -51.15 -27.70 10.03
CA SER A 869 -52.01 -26.88 9.17
C SER A 869 -53.19 -27.70 8.62
N ASN A 870 -54.29 -27.05 8.22
CA ASN A 870 -55.44 -27.74 7.65
C ASN A 870 -55.10 -28.62 6.43
N ASP A 871 -54.10 -28.22 5.64
CA ASP A 871 -53.60 -29.01 4.50
C ASP A 871 -52.82 -30.25 4.97
N GLN A 872 -51.92 -30.08 5.94
CA GLN A 872 -51.18 -31.18 6.56
C GLN A 872 -52.12 -32.18 7.26
N LYS A 873 -53.17 -31.72 7.95
CA LYS A 873 -54.20 -32.60 8.55
C LYS A 873 -54.87 -33.47 7.50
N GLN A 874 -55.22 -32.91 6.34
CA GLN A 874 -55.85 -33.66 5.24
C GLN A 874 -54.89 -34.65 4.56
N LYS A 875 -53.59 -34.34 4.58
CA LYS A 875 -52.57 -35.16 3.92
C LYS A 875 -51.93 -36.19 4.83
N ALA A 876 -52.13 -36.17 6.15
CA ALA A 876 -51.48 -37.07 7.09
C ALA A 876 -51.90 -38.54 6.86
N VAL A 877 -50.92 -39.43 6.72
CA VAL A 877 -51.15 -40.84 6.33
C VAL A 877 -50.66 -41.86 7.36
N ALA A 878 -49.51 -41.60 7.98
CA ALA A 878 -48.85 -42.53 8.87
C ALA A 878 -48.03 -41.86 9.96
N PHE A 879 -47.71 -42.64 11.00
CA PHE A 879 -46.77 -42.28 12.05
C PHE A 879 -45.61 -43.28 12.07
N ILE A 880 -44.37 -42.79 12.00
CA ILE A 880 -43.17 -43.64 12.03
C ILE A 880 -42.92 -44.12 13.46
N PHE A 881 -43.00 -45.44 13.65
CA PHE A 881 -42.81 -46.06 14.97
C PHE A 881 -41.48 -46.80 15.10
N SER A 882 -40.81 -47.11 13.98
CA SER A 882 -39.51 -47.78 13.97
C SER A 882 -38.63 -47.28 12.83
N VAL A 883 -37.35 -47.07 13.12
CA VAL A 883 -36.29 -46.85 12.14
C VAL A 883 -35.13 -47.76 12.53
N SER A 884 -34.90 -48.82 11.75
CA SER A 884 -33.88 -49.84 12.05
C SER A 884 -33.40 -50.51 10.77
N ASP A 885 -32.09 -50.74 10.66
CA ASP A 885 -31.47 -51.46 9.54
C ASP A 885 -31.84 -50.92 8.14
N GLY A 886 -31.96 -49.58 8.03
CA GLY A 886 -32.31 -48.89 6.78
C GLY A 886 -33.80 -48.92 6.43
N LYS A 887 -34.64 -49.58 7.24
CA LYS A 887 -36.10 -49.59 7.08
C LYS A 887 -36.75 -48.52 7.95
N VAL A 888 -37.68 -47.77 7.35
CA VAL A 888 -38.51 -46.78 8.03
C VAL A 888 -39.94 -47.30 8.05
N LEU A 889 -40.41 -47.76 9.20
CA LEU A 889 -41.73 -48.38 9.34
C LEU A 889 -42.73 -47.40 9.95
N GLY A 890 -43.85 -47.22 9.24
CA GLY A 890 -44.95 -46.38 9.67
C GLY A 890 -46.25 -47.15 9.83
N VAL A 891 -47.04 -46.77 10.83
CA VAL A 891 -48.37 -47.29 11.08
C VAL A 891 -49.41 -46.31 10.60
N GLY A 892 -50.42 -46.81 9.91
CA GLY A 892 -51.51 -46.02 9.37
C GLY A 892 -52.49 -45.53 10.44
N PHE A 893 -53.02 -44.32 10.24
CA PHE A 893 -54.01 -43.72 11.15
C PHE A 893 -55.43 -44.31 11.08
N LYS A 894 -55.75 -45.18 10.09
CA LYS A 894 -57.03 -45.89 10.02
C LYS A 894 -57.04 -47.18 10.80
N GLN A 895 -58.20 -47.53 11.35
CA GLN A 895 -58.43 -48.74 12.13
C GLN A 895 -59.82 -49.31 11.83
N THR A 896 -59.95 -50.63 11.86
CA THR A 896 -61.24 -51.31 11.77
C THR A 896 -61.22 -52.57 12.62
N GLN A 897 -62.36 -53.28 12.71
CA GLN A 897 -62.42 -54.62 13.29
C GLN A 897 -62.70 -55.63 12.18
N LYS A 898 -61.82 -56.60 12.03
CA LYS A 898 -61.91 -57.63 10.99
C LYS A 898 -61.43 -58.96 11.54
N ALA A 899 -62.05 -60.04 11.09
CA ALA A 899 -61.52 -61.38 11.31
C ALA A 899 -60.21 -61.58 10.52
N TRP A 900 -59.28 -62.34 11.09
CA TRP A 900 -58.04 -62.72 10.43
C TRP A 900 -58.35 -63.59 9.20
N ALA A 901 -59.23 -64.59 9.36
CA ALA A 901 -59.82 -65.38 8.28
C ALA A 901 -61.23 -65.89 8.67
N LYS A 902 -62.07 -66.15 7.67
CA LYS A 902 -63.40 -66.75 7.85
C LYS A 902 -63.28 -68.21 8.33
N SER A 903 -64.25 -68.68 9.11
CA SER A 903 -64.27 -70.06 9.57
C SER A 903 -64.31 -71.07 8.40
N GLY A 904 -63.46 -72.09 8.46
CA GLY A 904 -63.44 -73.19 7.49
C GLY A 904 -62.78 -72.90 6.14
N VAL A 905 -62.15 -71.73 5.95
CA VAL A 905 -61.45 -71.43 4.69
C VAL A 905 -60.06 -72.08 4.62
N PRO A 906 -59.65 -72.67 3.48
CA PRO A 906 -58.34 -73.29 3.32
C PRO A 906 -57.22 -72.25 3.48
N GLY A 907 -56.46 -72.32 4.57
CA GLY A 907 -55.43 -71.32 4.93
C GLY A 907 -55.69 -70.54 6.20
N ALA A 908 -56.86 -70.69 6.80
CA ALA A 908 -57.05 -70.30 8.21
C ALA A 908 -56.07 -71.03 9.15
N SER A 909 -55.60 -72.23 8.80
CA SER A 909 -54.61 -73.00 9.57
C SER A 909 -53.14 -72.76 9.16
N ALA A 910 -52.88 -71.86 8.22
CA ALA A 910 -51.52 -71.61 7.72
C ALA A 910 -50.60 -71.09 8.84
N ARG A 911 -49.39 -71.65 8.90
CA ARG A 911 -48.33 -71.19 9.79
C ARG A 911 -47.55 -70.07 9.11
N ILE A 912 -47.80 -68.84 9.55
CA ILE A 912 -47.00 -67.68 9.17
C ILE A 912 -45.93 -67.49 10.25
N PRO A 913 -44.64 -67.72 9.93
CA PRO A 913 -43.56 -67.58 10.89
C PRO A 913 -43.35 -66.11 11.26
N ASP A 914 -42.78 -65.87 12.45
CA ASP A 914 -42.46 -64.54 12.95
C ASP A 914 -41.09 -64.11 12.38
N ASN A 915 -41.02 -63.92 11.07
CA ASN A 915 -39.78 -63.62 10.35
C ASN A 915 -39.86 -62.23 9.72
N ASP A 916 -39.00 -61.32 10.20
CA ASP A 916 -38.54 -60.04 9.61
C ASP A 916 -39.54 -59.24 8.73
N GLY A 917 -40.65 -58.80 9.35
CA GLY A 917 -41.73 -57.95 8.81
C GLY A 917 -41.40 -57.06 7.61
N ASN A 918 -41.86 -57.48 6.44
CA ASN A 918 -41.59 -56.85 5.15
C ASN A 918 -42.69 -57.13 4.10
N GLY A 919 -43.93 -57.37 4.53
CA GLY A 919 -45.07 -57.62 3.63
C GLY A 919 -45.17 -59.03 3.03
N PHE A 920 -44.19 -59.91 3.27
CA PHE A 920 -44.19 -61.30 2.77
C PHE A 920 -45.34 -62.15 3.37
N ASP A 921 -45.86 -61.76 4.54
CA ASP A 921 -46.97 -62.47 5.19
C ASP A 921 -48.27 -62.47 4.34
N VAL A 922 -48.53 -61.42 3.55
CA VAL A 922 -49.70 -61.36 2.66
C VAL A 922 -49.53 -62.32 1.48
N GLU A 923 -48.33 -62.38 0.90
CA GLU A 923 -48.01 -63.29 -0.22
C GLU A 923 -47.98 -64.76 0.24
N ASP A 924 -47.57 -65.03 1.48
CA ASP A 924 -47.64 -66.35 2.10
C ASP A 924 -49.11 -66.80 2.28
N VAL A 925 -50.00 -65.90 2.71
CA VAL A 925 -51.45 -66.18 2.78
C VAL A 925 -52.03 -66.46 1.40
N LYS A 926 -51.69 -65.64 0.39
CA LYS A 926 -52.15 -65.83 -1.00
C LYS A 926 -51.66 -67.17 -1.56
N THR A 927 -50.39 -67.49 -1.36
CA THR A 927 -49.76 -68.75 -1.79
C THR A 927 -50.40 -69.94 -1.08
N TYR A 928 -50.66 -69.84 0.21
CA TYR A 928 -51.30 -70.91 0.97
C TYR A 928 -52.76 -71.11 0.54
N ALA A 929 -53.52 -70.03 0.38
CA ALA A 929 -54.90 -70.09 -0.13
C ALA A 929 -54.92 -70.79 -1.50
N ALA A 930 -54.06 -70.38 -2.42
CA ALA A 930 -53.96 -70.96 -3.76
C ALA A 930 -53.57 -72.45 -3.74
N THR A 931 -52.59 -72.86 -2.92
CA THR A 931 -52.14 -74.26 -2.82
C THR A 931 -53.17 -75.20 -2.20
N GLN A 932 -54.07 -74.69 -1.37
CA GLN A 932 -55.17 -75.46 -0.78
C GLN A 932 -56.50 -75.34 -1.55
N GLY A 933 -56.49 -74.72 -2.74
CA GLY A 933 -57.67 -74.57 -3.60
C GLY A 933 -58.69 -73.55 -3.08
N GLY A 934 -58.28 -72.63 -2.20
CA GLY A 934 -59.06 -71.49 -1.75
C GLY A 934 -58.73 -70.20 -2.52
N GLU A 935 -59.60 -69.19 -2.39
CA GLU A 935 -59.40 -67.87 -2.99
C GLU A 935 -59.05 -66.82 -1.92
N TYR A 936 -58.06 -65.99 -2.21
CA TYR A 936 -57.76 -64.79 -1.42
C TYR A 936 -58.68 -63.64 -1.85
N ASN A 937 -59.59 -63.25 -0.95
CA ASN A 937 -60.55 -62.16 -1.15
C ASN A 937 -61.00 -61.57 0.20
N GLU A 938 -61.75 -60.46 0.17
CA GLU A 938 -62.26 -59.78 1.37
C GLU A 938 -63.09 -60.69 2.28
N GLU A 939 -63.84 -61.63 1.71
CA GLU A 939 -64.73 -62.52 2.48
C GLU A 939 -63.93 -63.58 3.26
N ASN A 940 -62.87 -64.12 2.65
CA ASN A 940 -62.09 -65.22 3.21
C ASN A 940 -60.98 -64.73 4.15
N TYR A 941 -60.31 -63.61 3.84
CA TYR A 941 -59.21 -63.03 4.62
C TYR A 941 -59.40 -61.52 4.89
N PRO A 942 -60.45 -61.14 5.63
CA PRO A 942 -60.88 -59.74 5.73
C PRO A 942 -59.82 -58.79 6.29
N ALA A 943 -59.01 -59.23 7.27
CA ALA A 943 -57.95 -58.40 7.85
C ALA A 943 -56.81 -58.10 6.86
N PHE A 944 -56.31 -59.12 6.15
CA PHE A 944 -55.24 -58.96 5.16
C PHE A 944 -55.72 -58.15 3.97
N TRP A 945 -56.92 -58.46 3.46
CA TRP A 945 -57.51 -57.75 2.35
C TRP A 945 -57.69 -56.26 2.66
N TRP A 946 -58.17 -55.93 3.86
CA TRP A 946 -58.33 -54.55 4.29
C TRP A 946 -56.99 -53.81 4.39
N ALA A 947 -55.94 -54.46 4.92
CA ALA A 947 -54.63 -53.84 5.03
C ALA A 947 -53.99 -53.59 3.66
N GLU A 948 -54.11 -54.52 2.72
CA GLU A 948 -53.64 -54.34 1.34
C GLU A 948 -54.38 -53.22 0.60
N HIS A 949 -55.68 -53.08 0.87
CA HIS A 949 -56.55 -52.06 0.25
C HIS A 949 -56.74 -50.81 1.12
N TYR A 950 -55.78 -50.53 2.01
CA TYR A 950 -55.84 -49.42 2.96
C TYR A 950 -56.04 -48.04 2.29
N GLY A 951 -55.68 -47.93 1.00
CA GLY A 951 -56.23 -46.93 0.08
C GLY A 951 -55.60 -45.53 0.17
N VAL A 952 -54.38 -45.42 0.71
CA VAL A 952 -53.63 -44.15 0.75
C VAL A 952 -52.34 -44.31 -0.05
N ALA A 953 -52.34 -43.76 -1.28
CA ALA A 953 -51.13 -43.71 -2.10
C ALA A 953 -50.15 -42.71 -1.48
N VAL A 954 -48.93 -43.17 -1.23
CA VAL A 954 -47.82 -42.33 -0.76
C VAL A 954 -46.71 -42.47 -1.78
N ARG A 955 -46.14 -41.34 -2.22
CA ARG A 955 -45.13 -41.27 -3.28
C ARG A 955 -43.82 -41.91 -2.82
N GLY A 956 -43.32 -42.86 -3.60
CA GLY A 956 -42.11 -43.65 -3.30
C GLY A 956 -42.44 -44.83 -2.38
N ASP A 957 -42.43 -46.05 -2.93
CA ASP A 957 -41.90 -47.30 -2.33
C ASP A 957 -42.59 -48.58 -2.90
N SER A 958 -41.93 -49.72 -2.68
CA SER A 958 -42.05 -51.05 -3.28
C SER A 958 -42.87 -52.09 -2.48
N SER A 959 -43.17 -51.85 -1.19
CA SER A 959 -43.75 -52.85 -0.28
C SER A 959 -45.28 -52.87 -0.19
N GLY A 960 -45.96 -51.73 -0.42
CA GLY A 960 -47.40 -51.59 -0.21
C GLY A 960 -47.82 -51.56 1.27
N TRP A 961 -49.13 -51.49 1.54
CA TRP A 961 -49.67 -51.58 2.90
C TRP A 961 -49.96 -53.04 3.25
N TYR A 962 -49.62 -53.47 4.47
CA TYR A 962 -49.80 -54.85 4.91
C TYR A 962 -50.21 -54.92 6.39
N LEU A 963 -50.72 -56.09 6.80
CA LEU A 963 -51.07 -56.36 8.19
C LEU A 963 -49.77 -56.63 8.97
N PRO A 964 -49.48 -55.92 10.07
CA PRO A 964 -48.20 -56.05 10.77
C PRO A 964 -48.04 -57.43 11.40
N ASN A 965 -46.80 -57.92 11.42
CA ASN A 965 -46.45 -59.08 12.22
C ASN A 965 -46.52 -58.76 13.73
N SER A 966 -46.29 -59.78 14.55
CA SER A 966 -46.46 -59.66 15.99
C SER A 966 -45.47 -58.68 16.64
N SER A 967 -44.26 -58.53 16.08
CA SER A 967 -43.25 -57.60 16.58
C SER A 967 -43.53 -56.16 16.16
N GLU A 968 -43.90 -55.93 14.90
CA GLU A 968 -44.29 -54.61 14.37
C GLU A 968 -45.54 -54.07 15.08
N LEU A 969 -46.53 -54.94 15.31
CA LEU A 969 -47.75 -54.56 16.03
C LEU A 969 -47.41 -54.14 17.46
N SER A 970 -46.59 -54.92 18.18
CA SER A 970 -46.14 -54.57 19.52
C SER A 970 -45.38 -53.23 19.56
N ALA A 971 -44.50 -53.00 18.58
CA ALA A 971 -43.72 -51.77 18.47
C ALA A 971 -44.63 -50.56 18.20
N SER A 972 -45.59 -50.67 17.29
CA SER A 972 -46.54 -49.59 17.01
C SER A 972 -47.42 -49.25 18.23
N LEU A 973 -47.86 -50.26 18.98
CA LEU A 973 -48.66 -50.06 20.20
C LEU A 973 -47.87 -49.36 21.31
N SER A 974 -46.55 -49.53 21.39
CA SER A 974 -45.72 -48.79 22.35
C SER A 974 -45.81 -47.25 22.17
N TRP A 975 -46.22 -46.79 20.99
CA TRP A 975 -46.39 -45.39 20.63
C TRP A 975 -47.86 -44.92 20.59
N MET A 976 -48.81 -45.72 21.09
CA MET A 976 -50.25 -45.44 20.93
C MET A 976 -50.67 -44.05 21.42
N TYR A 977 -50.05 -43.53 22.49
CA TYR A 977 -50.41 -42.21 23.05
C TYR A 977 -49.98 -41.07 22.13
N ALA A 978 -48.78 -41.17 21.55
CA ALA A 978 -48.30 -40.20 20.57
C ALA A 978 -49.16 -40.27 19.30
N ILE A 979 -49.48 -41.48 18.82
CA ILE A 979 -50.33 -41.66 17.64
C ILE A 979 -51.73 -41.10 17.90
N ASN A 980 -52.31 -41.33 19.08
CA ASN A 980 -53.61 -40.78 19.46
C ASN A 980 -53.60 -39.25 19.55
N ALA A 981 -52.51 -38.66 20.06
CA ALA A 981 -52.35 -37.21 20.09
C ALA A 981 -52.22 -36.61 18.67
N VAL A 982 -51.56 -37.32 17.77
CA VAL A 982 -51.53 -36.93 16.35
C VAL A 982 -52.91 -37.03 15.71
N ILE A 983 -53.68 -38.08 16.02
CA ILE A 983 -55.07 -38.22 15.53
C ILE A 983 -55.97 -37.12 16.12
N ASP A 984 -55.77 -36.73 17.38
CA ASP A 984 -56.43 -35.57 17.99
C ASP A 984 -56.17 -34.29 17.19
N GLU A 985 -54.91 -34.09 16.78
CA GLU A 985 -54.51 -32.92 16.02
C GLU A 985 -55.03 -32.96 14.57
N ILE A 986 -55.04 -34.13 13.92
CA ILE A 986 -55.61 -34.33 12.57
C ILE A 986 -57.13 -34.12 12.59
N GLY A 987 -57.79 -34.60 13.64
CA GLY A 987 -59.25 -34.67 13.80
C GLY A 987 -59.76 -36.09 13.57
N GLU A 988 -60.37 -36.68 14.60
CA GLU A 988 -60.99 -38.01 14.53
C GLU A 988 -62.09 -38.06 13.45
N SER A 989 -62.13 -39.16 12.70
CA SER A 989 -63.16 -39.43 11.69
C SER A 989 -63.51 -40.91 11.66
N SER A 990 -64.48 -41.31 10.82
CA SER A 990 -64.78 -42.73 10.60
C SER A 990 -63.57 -43.51 10.04
N ASP A 991 -62.64 -42.79 9.41
CA ASP A 991 -61.42 -43.36 8.85
C ASP A 991 -60.23 -43.18 9.80
N PHE A 992 -60.09 -42.05 10.50
CA PHE A 992 -59.01 -41.81 11.46
C PHE A 992 -59.47 -42.06 12.89
N VAL A 993 -59.19 -43.26 13.38
CA VAL A 993 -59.72 -43.76 14.65
C VAL A 993 -58.56 -43.91 15.62
N LYS A 994 -58.72 -43.50 16.88
CA LYS A 994 -57.70 -43.70 17.93
C LYS A 994 -57.53 -45.17 18.32
N PHE A 995 -56.36 -45.50 18.86
CA PHE A 995 -56.20 -46.72 19.63
C PHE A 995 -57.13 -46.68 20.86
N PRO A 996 -57.96 -47.72 21.07
CA PRO A 996 -58.75 -47.85 22.28
C PRO A 996 -57.82 -48.02 23.48
N THR A 997 -58.09 -47.36 24.60
CA THR A 997 -57.18 -47.25 25.76
C THR A 997 -57.49 -48.25 26.90
N GLY A 998 -58.29 -49.29 26.64
CA GLY A 998 -58.72 -50.30 27.63
C GLY A 998 -58.21 -51.71 27.34
N VAL A 999 -57.88 -52.47 28.39
CA VAL A 999 -57.31 -53.85 28.31
C VAL A 999 -58.19 -54.88 27.61
N SER A 1000 -59.46 -54.57 27.34
CA SER A 1000 -60.40 -55.42 26.61
C SER A 1000 -60.31 -55.32 25.09
N ALA A 1001 -59.58 -54.34 24.55
CA ALA A 1001 -59.36 -54.22 23.11
C ALA A 1001 -58.18 -55.08 22.67
N SER A 1002 -58.44 -55.99 21.73
CA SER A 1002 -57.47 -56.97 21.23
C SER A 1002 -57.19 -56.71 19.76
N PHE A 1003 -55.91 -56.59 19.41
CA PHE A 1003 -55.40 -56.34 18.08
C PHE A 1003 -54.88 -57.62 17.45
N SER A 1004 -55.23 -57.89 16.20
CA SER A 1004 -54.71 -59.04 15.45
C SER A 1004 -53.41 -58.68 14.74
N SER A 1005 -52.40 -59.55 14.85
CA SER A 1005 -51.23 -59.52 13.96
C SER A 1005 -51.41 -60.47 12.78
N ALA A 1006 -50.48 -60.43 11.81
CA ALA A 1006 -50.36 -61.41 10.74
C ALA A 1006 -49.86 -62.78 11.24
N THR A 1007 -49.15 -62.84 12.37
CA THR A 1007 -48.42 -64.02 12.83
C THR A 1007 -49.28 -65.02 13.64
N GLN A 1008 -48.99 -66.31 13.55
CA GLN A 1008 -49.72 -67.35 14.30
C GLN A 1008 -49.17 -67.57 15.73
N HIS A 1009 -50.05 -67.95 16.68
CA HIS A 1009 -49.67 -68.40 18.04
C HIS A 1009 -49.18 -69.87 18.04
N TRP A 1010 -48.20 -70.24 18.90
CA TRP A 1010 -47.38 -71.47 18.78
C TRP A 1010 -48.02 -72.76 19.36
N ASN A 1011 -49.27 -72.80 19.80
CA ASN A 1011 -49.85 -74.00 20.45
C ASN A 1011 -50.18 -75.13 19.44
N TRP A 1012 -49.66 -76.34 19.70
CA TRP A 1012 -49.57 -77.48 18.76
C TRP A 1012 -50.90 -78.22 18.49
N GLU A 1013 -52.01 -77.86 19.14
CA GLU A 1013 -53.22 -78.72 19.12
C GLU A 1013 -54.49 -78.15 18.47
N ASP A 1014 -54.56 -76.86 18.09
CA ASP A 1014 -55.61 -76.37 17.18
C ASP A 1014 -55.15 -75.06 16.49
N TYR A 1015 -54.92 -75.11 15.16
CA TYR A 1015 -54.36 -74.02 14.33
C TYR A 1015 -55.30 -72.79 14.13
N ILE A 1016 -56.09 -72.43 15.13
CA ILE A 1016 -57.19 -71.47 15.03
C ILE A 1016 -56.88 -70.10 15.65
N GLU A 1017 -55.70 -69.87 16.23
CA GLU A 1017 -55.35 -68.62 16.93
C GLU A 1017 -54.29 -67.77 16.20
N THR A 1018 -54.44 -66.45 16.21
CA THR A 1018 -53.42 -65.46 15.81
C THR A 1018 -52.71 -64.88 17.03
N LYS A 1019 -51.45 -64.48 16.91
CA LYS A 1019 -50.81 -63.65 17.94
C LYS A 1019 -51.52 -62.30 17.95
N GLY A 1020 -52.00 -61.90 19.11
CA GLY A 1020 -52.62 -60.59 19.28
C GLY A 1020 -52.13 -59.89 20.53
N TYR A 1021 -52.34 -58.58 20.55
CA TYR A 1021 -51.91 -57.71 21.63
C TYR A 1021 -53.10 -56.95 22.18
N ASN A 1022 -53.14 -56.77 23.50
CA ASN A 1022 -54.10 -55.84 24.07
C ASN A 1022 -53.63 -54.39 23.86
N ALA A 1023 -54.51 -53.44 24.15
CA ALA A 1023 -54.21 -52.01 24.16
C ALA A 1023 -53.12 -51.58 25.17
N SER A 1024 -52.47 -52.49 25.91
CA SER A 1024 -51.29 -52.18 26.73
C SER A 1024 -49.99 -52.70 26.10
N GLY A 1025 -50.04 -53.18 24.86
CA GLY A 1025 -48.89 -53.78 24.17
C GLY A 1025 -48.44 -55.12 24.75
N SER A 1026 -49.25 -55.74 25.62
CA SER A 1026 -48.95 -57.06 26.18
C SER A 1026 -49.48 -58.16 25.26
N ALA A 1027 -48.61 -59.12 24.93
CA ALA A 1027 -49.00 -60.29 24.15
C ALA A 1027 -50.10 -61.08 24.88
N GLN A 1028 -51.18 -61.37 24.19
CA GLN A 1028 -52.25 -62.20 24.72
C GLN A 1028 -51.98 -63.67 24.38
N THR A 1029 -51.92 -64.52 25.41
CA THR A 1029 -51.80 -65.98 25.24
C THR A 1029 -53.19 -66.63 25.35
N GLY A 1030 -53.66 -67.25 24.27
CA GLY A 1030 -54.79 -68.20 24.28
C GLY A 1030 -56.23 -67.66 24.19
N ASN A 1031 -56.54 -66.63 23.37
CA ASN A 1031 -57.94 -66.22 23.13
C ASN A 1031 -58.22 -65.48 21.79
N ASN A 1032 -57.26 -65.39 20.86
CA ASN A 1032 -57.40 -64.64 19.61
C ASN A 1032 -57.73 -65.56 18.45
N ASN A 1033 -58.94 -66.13 18.46
CA ASN A 1033 -59.41 -66.99 17.38
C ASN A 1033 -59.40 -66.21 16.06
N LYS A 1034 -58.84 -66.78 15.00
CA LYS A 1034 -58.71 -66.18 13.66
C LYS A 1034 -60.06 -65.76 13.06
N THR A 1035 -61.17 -66.32 13.57
CA THR A 1035 -62.54 -65.98 13.15
C THR A 1035 -63.17 -64.83 13.93
N TYR A 1036 -62.52 -64.33 14.99
CA TYR A 1036 -63.01 -63.20 15.77
C TYR A 1036 -62.64 -61.88 15.10
N GLU A 1037 -63.58 -60.93 15.12
CA GLU A 1037 -63.30 -59.57 14.67
C GLU A 1037 -62.47 -58.83 15.71
N LEU A 1038 -61.18 -58.69 15.41
CA LEU A 1038 -60.20 -58.00 16.23
C LEU A 1038 -59.82 -56.68 15.58
N TYR A 1039 -59.28 -55.74 16.37
CA TYR A 1039 -58.80 -54.48 15.82
C TYR A 1039 -57.60 -54.72 14.90
N VAL A 1040 -57.60 -54.07 13.74
CA VAL A 1040 -56.52 -54.15 12.76
C VAL A 1040 -56.05 -52.77 12.35
N ARG A 1041 -54.74 -52.66 12.10
CA ARG A 1041 -54.00 -51.49 11.60
C ARG A 1041 -53.14 -51.96 10.44
N ALA A 1042 -52.92 -51.10 9.46
CA ALA A 1042 -51.96 -51.38 8.39
C ALA A 1042 -50.61 -50.74 8.73
N VAL A 1043 -49.53 -51.42 8.36
CA VAL A 1043 -48.16 -50.94 8.41
C VAL A 1043 -47.58 -50.92 7.00
N ARG A 1044 -46.60 -50.05 6.78
CA ARG A 1044 -45.88 -49.91 5.53
C ARG A 1044 -44.43 -49.47 5.79
N GLU A 1045 -43.52 -49.85 4.88
CA GLU A 1045 -42.17 -49.29 4.76
C GLU A 1045 -42.17 -48.02 3.88
N PHE A 1046 -41.44 -46.99 4.31
CA PHE A 1046 -41.41 -45.65 3.70
C PHE A 1046 -40.05 -45.32 3.08
#